data_AF-A0A2C6KUV2-F1
#
_entry.id   AF-A0A2C6KUV2-F1
#
_cell.length_a   1.000
_cell.length_b   1.000
_cell.length_c   1.000
_cell.angle_alpha   90.00
_cell.angle_beta   90.00
_cell.angle_gamma   90.00
#
_symmetry.space_group_name_H-M   'P 1'
#
loop_
_entity.id
_entity.type
_entity.pdbx_description
1 polymer ?
#
loop_
_entity_poly.entity_id
_entity_poly.type
_entity_poly.pdbx_seq_one_letter_code
_entity_poly.pdbx_strand_id
1 'polypeptide(L)'
;EEDEEEDEEEERKREADDGEDQEGFPNEAKSSRKAGGGTKKTWNELTEKQKHTELVKTVKDFSLKAYKKTKLQKEVDQEAIVCQRENPFYVDTVRAFRDRRYIFKRRLKAAERLREKLEKEGGSFQAKKDADDMVLLNDSLQLAHKCILNSFYGYVKREAARWYSMQMGAVVTKAGSDIIQRAKEMIDGLGVTMELDTDGIWCMLPKDFPQKYSFHLKPPPPTSSSSSLPAMKGKEYRFEYPTTILNRDVHKRCTNDQYLEYEPATRTFKRETRNEVYFELDGPWKAMFLPASEKSDDLLKKRYVIYGMDGSISELKGFELKRRGELQFIKLFQTEVFPRFIDGKSKQEAYASAASVALRYRELLRSEGISVQDENALEELIVTRKVLSKPVKNQGLGKSMSITTGKRLAEFLQNDTYLTDAPVSTQYIVVNRPFGAPKTARAIPVQILHADLSTKAFFYQKWLGLSTNVTLHSSSSPLKAIQEDDRKEEEEEKEEHHQERRERLSSASATSTTLGNSSSSVGSEKDLVRKIERKEEEVEEDGGNSAAAPGGLVDVREIIDWIYYIERLDVQLQKIICIPAMKQGLANPIPEIAVPEWLKKQRAAHSPLQSKIDSFFAKKKKNKRPLSNSSSSQQQNGQEEEEEERKKKMRKGEDEVRSDNEADVQEGEGGGERKKEEESCREYEGGDDKERSKLEEEEEEKKKKDSSLFGDENRDEEDEGDVI
;
A
#
# COMPACT_ATOMS: atom_id res chain seq x y z
N GLU A 1 -14.51 4.69 -8.99
CA GLU A 1 -15.01 3.32 -8.77
C GLU A 1 -13.93 2.26 -8.99
N GLU A 2 -13.25 2.14 -10.14
CA GLU A 2 -12.11 1.18 -10.26
C GLU A 2 -10.87 1.57 -9.43
N ASP A 3 -10.52 2.86 -9.39
CA ASP A 3 -9.49 3.34 -8.45
C ASP A 3 -9.89 3.12 -6.99
N GLU A 4 -11.19 3.04 -6.72
CA GLU A 4 -11.73 2.81 -5.37
C GLU A 4 -11.65 1.33 -4.97
N GLU A 5 -11.81 0.38 -5.91
CA GLU A 5 -11.63 -1.05 -5.62
C GLU A 5 -10.16 -1.43 -5.44
N GLU A 6 -9.25 -0.87 -6.24
CA GLU A 6 -7.79 -1.06 -6.04
C GLU A 6 -7.32 -0.41 -4.73
N ASP A 7 -7.84 0.77 -4.37
CA ASP A 7 -7.53 1.43 -3.10
C ASP A 7 -8.16 0.69 -1.89
N GLU A 8 -9.34 0.07 -2.02
CA GLU A 8 -9.95 -0.80 -1.00
C GLU A 8 -9.22 -2.14 -0.84
N GLU A 9 -8.66 -2.70 -1.92
CA GLU A 9 -7.80 -3.88 -1.86
C GLU A 9 -6.45 -3.53 -1.22
N GLU A 10 -5.92 -2.33 -1.44
CA GLU A 10 -4.73 -1.83 -0.74
C GLU A 10 -4.98 -1.47 0.73
N GLU A 11 -6.14 -0.91 1.09
CA GLU A 11 -6.49 -0.73 2.50
C GLU A 11 -6.59 -2.09 3.20
N ARG A 12 -7.18 -3.10 2.54
CA ARG A 12 -7.15 -4.49 3.02
C ARG A 12 -5.74 -5.08 3.08
N LYS A 13 -4.84 -4.75 2.14
CA LYS A 13 -3.44 -5.20 2.16
C LYS A 13 -2.60 -4.45 3.20
N ARG A 14 -2.84 -3.16 3.47
CA ARG A 14 -2.16 -2.40 4.53
C ARG A 14 -2.70 -2.75 5.91
N GLU A 15 -3.99 -3.05 6.05
CA GLU A 15 -4.53 -3.68 7.26
C GLU A 15 -4.05 -5.13 7.41
N ALA A 16 -3.67 -5.81 6.32
CA ALA A 16 -2.97 -7.08 6.39
C ALA A 16 -1.49 -6.92 6.75
N ASP A 17 -0.80 -5.86 6.31
CA ASP A 17 0.63 -5.63 6.55
C ASP A 17 0.92 -5.00 7.94
N ASP A 18 0.09 -4.03 8.38
CA ASP A 18 0.08 -3.51 9.76
C ASP A 18 -0.69 -4.45 10.72
N GLY A 19 -1.34 -5.49 10.19
CA GLY A 19 -2.09 -6.52 10.92
C GLY A 19 -1.56 -7.94 10.73
N GLU A 20 -0.35 -8.11 10.20
CA GLU A 20 0.23 -9.43 9.93
C GLU A 20 0.65 -10.19 11.20
N ASP A 21 0.34 -9.62 12.37
CA ASP A 21 0.31 -10.26 13.68
C ASP A 21 -1.11 -10.65 14.12
N GLN A 22 -1.90 -11.31 13.26
CA GLN A 22 -2.82 -12.40 13.61
C GLN A 22 -3.74 -12.81 12.45
N GLU A 23 -3.45 -13.97 11.85
CA GLU A 23 -4.42 -14.73 11.06
C GLU A 23 -5.58 -15.20 11.96
N GLY A 24 -6.62 -14.38 12.07
CA GLY A 24 -7.90 -14.80 12.65
C GLY A 24 -8.64 -15.73 11.69
N PHE A 25 -8.63 -17.03 12.00
CA PHE A 25 -9.46 -18.06 11.35
C PHE A 25 -10.95 -17.88 11.72
N PRO A 26 -11.89 -18.24 10.83
CA PRO A 26 -13.32 -18.07 11.07
C PRO A 26 -13.80 -19.03 12.16
N ASN A 27 -14.38 -18.47 13.23
CA ASN A 27 -15.09 -19.22 14.26
C ASN A 27 -16.56 -19.31 13.84
N GLU A 28 -17.05 -20.51 13.56
CA GLU A 28 -18.46 -20.74 13.24
C GLU A 28 -19.37 -20.28 14.40
N ALA A 29 -20.47 -19.63 14.00
CA ALA A 29 -21.54 -19.16 14.86
C ALA A 29 -22.09 -20.29 15.73
N LYS A 30 -21.90 -20.17 17.05
CA LYS A 30 -22.57 -21.06 18.01
C LYS A 30 -24.02 -20.63 18.18
N SER A 31 -24.91 -21.51 17.71
CA SER A 31 -26.28 -21.60 18.19
C SER A 31 -26.29 -21.61 19.73
N SER A 32 -27.08 -20.71 20.29
CA SER A 32 -27.29 -20.53 21.72
C SER A 32 -27.90 -21.78 22.36
N ARG A 33 -27.07 -22.58 23.03
CA ARG A 33 -27.52 -23.50 24.08
C ARG A 33 -26.64 -23.36 25.32
N LYS A 34 -27.34 -22.95 26.38
CA LYS A 34 -27.03 -22.92 27.82
C LYS A 34 -25.65 -23.38 28.28
N ALA A 35 -25.05 -22.54 29.12
CA ALA A 35 -23.90 -22.82 29.96
C ALA A 35 -24.01 -24.18 30.68
N GLY A 36 -23.06 -25.06 30.39
CA GLY A 36 -22.77 -26.33 31.06
C GLY A 36 -21.31 -26.70 30.75
N GLY A 37 -20.55 -27.12 31.77
CA GLY A 37 -19.09 -27.21 31.80
C GLY A 37 -18.42 -27.67 30.49
N GLY A 38 -17.53 -26.85 29.95
CA GLY A 38 -16.70 -27.23 28.81
C GLY A 38 -15.74 -28.35 29.21
N THR A 39 -15.95 -29.55 28.68
CA THR A 39 -14.99 -30.64 28.77
C THR A 39 -13.70 -30.23 28.09
N LYS A 40 -12.57 -30.29 28.82
CA LYS A 40 -11.24 -30.08 28.23
C LYS A 40 -11.03 -31.17 27.17
N LYS A 41 -10.80 -30.77 25.92
CA LYS A 41 -10.51 -31.71 24.84
C LYS A 41 -9.05 -32.13 24.89
N THR A 42 -8.77 -33.40 24.71
CA THR A 42 -7.40 -33.90 24.54
C THR A 42 -6.92 -33.67 23.09
N TRP A 43 -5.61 -33.74 22.84
CA TRP A 43 -5.04 -33.54 21.49
C TRP A 43 -5.69 -34.44 20.43
N ASN A 44 -6.00 -35.69 20.79
CA ASN A 44 -6.58 -36.67 19.87
C ASN A 44 -8.06 -36.40 19.56
N GLU A 45 -8.73 -35.58 20.38
CA GLU A 45 -10.13 -35.17 20.19
C GLU A 45 -10.25 -33.89 19.35
N LEU A 46 -9.13 -33.26 19.02
CA LEU A 46 -9.08 -32.10 18.14
C LEU A 46 -9.15 -32.54 16.68
N THR A 47 -9.83 -31.75 15.86
CA THR A 47 -9.77 -31.92 14.40
C THR A 47 -8.38 -31.55 13.87
N GLU A 48 -8.01 -32.05 12.70
CA GLU A 48 -6.71 -31.70 12.07
C GLU A 48 -6.52 -30.18 11.91
N LYS A 49 -7.60 -29.45 11.62
CA LYS A 49 -7.57 -27.99 11.57
C LYS A 49 -7.24 -27.36 12.94
N GLN A 50 -7.85 -27.87 14.01
CA GLN A 50 -7.59 -27.38 15.37
C GLN A 50 -6.18 -27.71 15.86
N LYS A 51 -5.72 -28.94 15.59
CA LYS A 51 -4.34 -29.36 15.85
C LYS A 51 -3.34 -28.46 15.12
N HIS A 52 -3.58 -28.19 13.84
CA HIS A 52 -2.75 -27.30 13.03
C HIS A 52 -2.70 -25.88 13.64
N THR A 53 -3.84 -25.31 14.03
CA THR A 53 -3.87 -23.98 14.67
C THR A 53 -3.06 -23.92 15.96
N GLU A 54 -3.22 -24.91 16.85
CA GLU A 54 -2.46 -24.94 18.12
C GLU A 54 -0.97 -25.17 17.89
N LEU A 55 -0.62 -26.01 16.90
CA LEU A 55 0.76 -26.24 16.51
C LEU A 55 1.41 -24.97 15.96
N VAL A 56 0.75 -24.26 15.04
CA VAL A 56 1.23 -22.99 14.46
C VAL A 56 1.48 -21.97 15.57
N LYS A 57 0.57 -21.86 16.54
CA LYS A 57 0.74 -20.97 17.70
C LYS A 57 1.98 -21.33 18.51
N THR A 58 2.13 -22.61 18.86
CA THR A 58 3.28 -23.10 19.64
C THR A 58 4.60 -22.89 18.90
N VAL A 59 4.63 -23.16 17.59
CA VAL A 59 5.81 -22.95 16.74
C VAL A 59 6.17 -21.46 16.63
N LYS A 60 5.18 -20.56 16.51
CA LYS A 60 5.41 -19.11 16.51
C LYS A 60 6.03 -18.65 17.82
N ASP A 61 5.48 -19.10 18.96
CA ASP A 61 5.98 -18.75 20.28
C ASP A 61 7.42 -19.27 20.50
N PHE A 62 7.69 -20.51 20.09
CA PHE A 62 9.03 -21.08 20.13
C PHE A 62 9.99 -20.30 19.22
N SER A 63 9.59 -19.98 17.99
CA SER A 63 10.44 -19.27 17.03
C SER A 63 10.79 -17.87 17.51
N LEU A 64 9.84 -17.17 18.14
CA LEU A 64 10.09 -15.87 18.74
C LEU A 64 11.08 -15.97 19.91
N LYS A 65 11.00 -17.01 20.74
CA LYS A 65 11.91 -17.22 21.87
C LYS A 65 13.31 -17.64 21.42
N ALA A 66 13.42 -18.61 20.51
CA ALA A 66 14.68 -19.20 20.08
C ALA A 66 15.40 -18.34 19.02
N TYR A 67 14.66 -17.83 18.03
CA TYR A 67 15.21 -17.15 16.85
C TYR A 67 14.91 -15.65 16.81
N LYS A 68 14.10 -15.13 17.74
CA LYS A 68 13.65 -13.72 17.78
C LYS A 68 12.89 -13.28 16.52
N LYS A 69 12.40 -14.25 15.74
CA LYS A 69 11.69 -14.05 14.47
C LYS A 69 10.64 -15.14 14.30
N THR A 70 9.51 -14.81 13.68
CA THR A 70 8.40 -15.73 13.44
C THR A 70 8.35 -16.25 11.99
N LYS A 71 8.94 -15.51 11.05
CA LYS A 71 8.98 -15.85 9.62
C LYS A 71 10.40 -15.63 9.06
N LEU A 72 10.77 -16.47 8.08
CA LEU A 72 11.96 -16.30 7.25
C LEU A 72 11.51 -16.29 5.79
N GLN A 73 11.80 -15.23 5.06
CA GLN A 73 11.50 -15.11 3.64
C GLN A 73 12.73 -15.54 2.83
N LYS A 74 12.54 -16.48 1.89
CA LYS A 74 13.58 -16.94 0.97
C LYS A 74 13.02 -16.96 -0.44
N GLU A 75 13.75 -16.38 -1.38
CA GLU A 75 13.42 -16.40 -2.80
C GLU A 75 14.24 -17.49 -3.51
N VAL A 76 13.59 -18.22 -4.41
CA VAL A 76 14.20 -19.34 -5.16
C VAL A 76 13.69 -19.29 -6.59
N ASP A 77 14.61 -19.29 -7.55
CA ASP A 77 14.26 -19.40 -8.96
C ASP A 77 13.73 -20.80 -9.26
N GLN A 78 12.62 -20.87 -9.98
CA GLN A 78 11.99 -22.11 -10.42
C GLN A 78 11.63 -22.02 -11.90
N GLU A 79 11.68 -23.17 -12.57
CA GLU A 79 11.30 -23.30 -13.97
C GLU A 79 9.98 -24.07 -14.09
N ALA A 80 9.19 -23.72 -15.10
CA ALA A 80 7.94 -24.38 -15.42
C ALA A 80 7.84 -24.65 -16.92
N ILE A 81 7.28 -25.80 -17.29
CA ILE A 81 7.08 -26.20 -18.68
C ILE A 81 5.63 -25.89 -19.09
N VAL A 82 5.46 -25.06 -20.12
CA VAL A 82 4.14 -24.70 -20.66
C VAL A 82 3.93 -25.41 -22.00
N CYS A 83 3.17 -26.51 -21.97
CA CYS A 83 2.84 -27.28 -23.17
C CYS A 83 2.03 -26.43 -24.17
N GLN A 84 2.57 -26.26 -25.39
CA GLN A 84 1.88 -25.51 -26.46
C GLN A 84 0.83 -26.33 -27.21
N ARG A 85 0.65 -27.63 -26.87
CA ARG A 85 -0.29 -28.55 -27.52
C ARG A 85 -1.55 -28.82 -26.71
N GLU A 86 -1.62 -28.28 -25.50
CA GLU A 86 -2.78 -28.45 -24.62
C GLU A 86 -4.03 -27.80 -25.24
N ASN A 87 -5.21 -28.28 -24.86
CA ASN A 87 -6.46 -27.67 -25.26
C ASN A 87 -6.51 -26.19 -24.81
N PRO A 88 -6.60 -25.24 -25.76
CA PRO A 88 -6.45 -23.82 -25.47
C PRO A 88 -7.71 -23.16 -24.90
N PHE A 89 -8.76 -23.91 -24.50
CA PHE A 89 -10.03 -23.33 -24.05
C PHE A 89 -9.88 -22.22 -22.98
N TYR A 90 -8.92 -22.36 -22.07
CA TYR A 90 -8.66 -21.34 -21.04
C TYR A 90 -8.12 -20.04 -21.64
N VAL A 91 -7.07 -20.12 -22.45
CA VAL A 91 -6.46 -18.92 -23.09
C VAL A 91 -7.41 -18.31 -24.12
N ASP A 92 -8.19 -19.13 -24.83
CA ASP A 92 -9.18 -18.65 -25.79
C ASP A 92 -10.34 -17.94 -25.09
N THR A 93 -10.74 -18.39 -23.89
CA THR A 93 -11.71 -17.66 -23.06
C THR A 93 -11.16 -16.29 -22.65
N VAL A 94 -9.89 -16.22 -22.22
CA VAL A 94 -9.24 -14.94 -21.88
C VAL A 94 -9.20 -14.00 -23.09
N ARG A 95 -8.83 -14.52 -24.27
CA ARG A 95 -8.82 -13.75 -25.53
C ARG A 95 -10.21 -13.24 -25.90
N ALA A 96 -11.24 -14.09 -25.80
CA ALA A 96 -12.62 -13.68 -26.09
C ALA A 96 -13.07 -12.52 -25.20
N PHE A 97 -12.76 -12.55 -23.90
CA PHE A 97 -13.06 -11.44 -22.98
C PHE A 97 -12.25 -10.18 -23.28
N ARG A 98 -10.96 -10.32 -23.60
CA ARG A 98 -10.10 -9.20 -24.05
C ARG A 98 -10.67 -8.54 -25.31
N ASP A 99 -10.96 -9.32 -26.32
CA ASP A 99 -11.40 -8.82 -27.62
C ASP A 99 -12.79 -8.18 -27.51
N ARG A 100 -13.67 -8.73 -26.67
CA ARG A 100 -14.95 -8.12 -26.31
C ARG A 100 -14.78 -6.79 -25.59
N ARG A 101 -13.85 -6.70 -24.64
CA ARG A 101 -13.49 -5.42 -23.99
C ARG A 101 -13.02 -4.39 -25.02
N TYR A 102 -12.22 -4.79 -26.01
CA TYR A 102 -11.75 -3.90 -27.08
C TYR A 102 -12.88 -3.37 -27.96
N ILE A 103 -13.97 -4.12 -28.15
CA ILE A 103 -15.17 -3.61 -28.83
C ILE A 103 -15.73 -2.41 -28.06
N PHE A 104 -15.90 -2.53 -26.74
CA PHE A 104 -16.41 -1.43 -25.90
C PHE A 104 -15.43 -0.25 -25.83
N LYS A 105 -14.12 -0.50 -25.68
CA LYS A 105 -13.09 0.57 -25.73
C LYS A 105 -13.13 1.34 -27.07
N ARG A 106 -13.37 0.66 -28.19
CA ARG A 106 -13.56 1.31 -29.51
C ARG A 106 -14.85 2.12 -29.59
N ARG A 107 -15.96 1.59 -29.07
CA ARG A 107 -17.27 2.27 -29.04
C ARG A 107 -17.24 3.52 -28.15
N LEU A 108 -16.62 3.43 -26.98
CA LEU A 108 -16.38 4.57 -26.08
C LEU A 108 -15.66 5.70 -26.83
N LYS A 109 -14.52 5.38 -27.45
CA LYS A 109 -13.73 6.36 -28.21
C LYS A 109 -14.49 6.98 -29.40
N ALA A 110 -15.42 6.24 -30.00
CA ALA A 110 -16.29 6.75 -31.05
C ALA A 110 -17.37 7.70 -30.49
N ALA A 111 -17.96 7.35 -29.34
CA ALA A 111 -18.96 8.17 -28.64
C ALA A 111 -18.36 9.48 -28.13
N GLU A 112 -17.15 9.46 -27.54
CA GLU A 112 -16.43 10.66 -27.10
C GLU A 112 -16.16 11.62 -28.26
N ARG A 113 -15.72 11.09 -29.41
CA ARG A 113 -15.49 11.88 -30.62
C ARG A 113 -16.78 12.50 -31.15
N LEU A 114 -17.88 11.75 -31.11
CA LEU A 114 -19.18 12.27 -31.51
C LEU A 114 -19.63 13.39 -30.57
N ARG A 115 -19.48 13.19 -29.26
CA ARG A 115 -19.77 14.18 -28.22
C ARG A 115 -18.97 15.46 -28.42
N GLU A 116 -17.66 15.35 -28.65
CA GLU A 116 -16.79 16.50 -28.92
C GLU A 116 -17.19 17.24 -30.21
N LYS A 117 -17.55 16.49 -31.27
CA LYS A 117 -18.03 17.05 -32.53
C LYS A 117 -19.34 17.83 -32.34
N LEU A 118 -20.31 17.25 -31.61
CA LEU A 118 -21.58 17.91 -31.30
C LEU A 118 -21.38 19.16 -30.42
N GLU A 119 -20.38 19.17 -29.54
CA GLU A 119 -20.03 20.35 -28.75
C GLU A 119 -19.55 21.50 -29.64
N LYS A 120 -18.67 21.20 -30.60
CA LYS A 120 -18.10 22.17 -31.55
C LYS A 120 -19.10 22.67 -32.59
N GLU A 121 -19.96 21.79 -33.09
CA GLU A 121 -20.92 22.10 -34.16
C GLU A 121 -22.26 22.64 -33.64
N GLY A 122 -22.43 22.79 -32.32
CA GLY A 122 -23.67 23.29 -31.73
C GLY A 122 -24.84 22.30 -31.86
N GLY A 123 -24.58 21.01 -31.66
CA GLY A 123 -25.58 19.95 -31.71
C GLY A 123 -26.74 20.14 -30.72
N SER A 124 -27.89 19.55 -31.02
CA SER A 124 -29.08 19.63 -30.16
C SER A 124 -28.80 19.03 -28.77
N PHE A 125 -29.49 19.55 -27.75
CA PHE A 125 -29.37 19.05 -26.38
C PHE A 125 -29.59 17.53 -26.29
N GLN A 126 -30.61 17.01 -27.01
CA GLN A 126 -30.89 15.59 -27.04
C GLN A 126 -29.73 14.78 -27.64
N ALA A 127 -29.15 15.21 -28.76
CA ALA A 127 -28.05 14.51 -29.38
C ALA A 127 -26.78 14.50 -28.50
N LYS A 128 -26.52 15.59 -27.77
CA LYS A 128 -25.42 15.64 -26.79
C LYS A 128 -25.65 14.68 -25.64
N LYS A 129 -26.88 14.68 -25.09
CA LYS A 129 -27.27 13.76 -24.02
C LYS A 129 -27.16 12.30 -24.45
N ASP A 130 -27.65 11.95 -25.64
CA ASP A 130 -27.55 10.58 -26.17
C ASP A 130 -26.08 10.16 -26.35
N ALA A 131 -25.21 11.08 -26.76
CA ALA A 131 -23.78 10.82 -26.85
C ALA A 131 -23.13 10.64 -25.47
N ASP A 132 -23.49 11.47 -24.48
CA ASP A 132 -23.02 11.33 -23.09
C ASP A 132 -23.49 9.99 -22.47
N ASP A 133 -24.75 9.59 -22.70
CA ASP A 133 -25.30 8.30 -22.24
C ASP A 133 -24.55 7.12 -22.88
N MET A 134 -24.17 7.23 -24.16
CA MET A 134 -23.34 6.23 -24.84
C MET A 134 -21.89 6.20 -24.33
N VAL A 135 -21.32 7.34 -23.97
CA VAL A 135 -20.01 7.39 -23.30
C VAL A 135 -20.09 6.64 -21.97
N LEU A 136 -21.06 6.98 -21.12
CA LEU A 136 -21.24 6.35 -19.80
C LEU A 136 -21.47 4.83 -19.91
N LEU A 137 -22.30 4.39 -20.86
CA LEU A 137 -22.59 2.97 -21.06
C LEU A 137 -21.34 2.20 -21.50
N ASN A 138 -20.62 2.68 -22.51
CA ASN A 138 -19.46 1.97 -23.02
C ASN A 138 -18.28 2.01 -22.07
N ASP A 139 -18.14 3.08 -21.28
CA ASP A 139 -17.15 3.14 -20.21
C ASP A 139 -17.45 2.11 -19.12
N SER A 140 -18.68 2.11 -18.58
CA SER A 140 -19.13 1.09 -17.62
C SER A 140 -18.91 -0.34 -18.13
N LEU A 141 -19.26 -0.62 -19.40
CA LEU A 141 -19.08 -1.94 -20.01
C LEU A 141 -17.62 -2.34 -20.18
N GLN A 142 -16.74 -1.42 -20.61
CA GLN A 142 -15.33 -1.75 -20.77
C GLN A 142 -14.62 -1.96 -19.42
N LEU A 143 -14.99 -1.18 -18.40
CA LEU A 143 -14.51 -1.31 -17.01
C LEU A 143 -14.96 -2.65 -16.41
N ALA A 144 -16.25 -2.99 -16.52
CA ALA A 144 -16.77 -4.29 -16.07
C ALA A 144 -15.99 -5.48 -16.69
N HIS A 145 -15.67 -5.40 -17.98
CA HIS A 145 -14.85 -6.42 -18.65
C HIS A 145 -13.38 -6.38 -18.23
N LYS A 146 -12.83 -5.22 -17.84
CA LYS A 146 -11.49 -5.09 -17.26
C LYS A 146 -11.41 -5.86 -15.95
N CYS A 147 -12.38 -5.69 -15.03
CA CYS A 147 -12.42 -6.40 -13.76
C CYS A 147 -12.45 -7.93 -13.97
N ILE A 148 -13.30 -8.42 -14.87
CA ILE A 148 -13.36 -9.84 -15.19
C ILE A 148 -12.05 -10.32 -15.84
N LEU A 149 -11.48 -9.56 -16.77
CA LEU A 149 -10.24 -9.92 -17.44
C LEU A 149 -9.08 -10.06 -16.44
N ASN A 150 -8.91 -9.08 -15.55
CA ASN A 150 -7.89 -9.10 -14.50
C ASN A 150 -8.12 -10.25 -13.50
N SER A 151 -9.38 -10.63 -13.27
CA SER A 151 -9.73 -11.73 -12.38
C SER A 151 -9.25 -13.09 -12.87
N PHE A 152 -9.04 -13.32 -14.17
CA PHE A 152 -8.51 -14.61 -14.67
C PHE A 152 -7.12 -14.91 -14.11
N TYR A 153 -6.24 -13.91 -14.05
CA TYR A 153 -4.92 -14.04 -13.44
C TYR A 153 -5.01 -14.26 -11.91
N GLY A 154 -5.95 -13.60 -11.23
CA GLY A 154 -6.20 -13.84 -9.81
C GLY A 154 -6.79 -15.22 -9.53
N TYR A 155 -7.66 -15.70 -10.43
CA TYR A 155 -8.42 -16.94 -10.30
C TYR A 155 -7.51 -18.16 -10.18
N VAL A 156 -6.43 -18.22 -10.98
CA VAL A 156 -5.51 -19.37 -10.93
C VAL A 156 -4.72 -19.49 -9.63
N LYS A 157 -4.69 -18.43 -8.82
CA LYS A 157 -4.05 -18.42 -7.48
C LYS A 157 -5.09 -18.51 -6.36
N ARG A 158 -6.39 -18.48 -6.67
CA ARG A 158 -7.45 -18.50 -5.68
C ARG A 158 -7.58 -19.90 -5.09
N GLU A 159 -7.64 -19.97 -3.75
CA GLU A 159 -7.92 -21.23 -3.06
C GLU A 159 -9.23 -21.87 -3.57
N ALA A 160 -9.19 -23.19 -3.76
CA ALA A 160 -10.30 -23.98 -4.31
C ALA A 160 -10.76 -23.61 -5.75
N ALA A 161 -9.95 -22.88 -6.53
CA ALA A 161 -10.19 -22.73 -7.95
C ALA A 161 -10.12 -24.09 -8.67
N ARG A 162 -11.00 -24.31 -9.64
CA ARG A 162 -11.01 -25.55 -10.45
C ARG A 162 -9.73 -25.70 -11.28
N TRP A 163 -9.21 -24.57 -11.78
CA TRP A 163 -7.95 -24.49 -12.50
C TRP A 163 -6.93 -23.69 -11.69
N TYR A 164 -6.53 -24.24 -10.55
CA TYR A 164 -5.50 -23.67 -9.69
C TYR A 164 -4.10 -24.00 -10.23
N SER A 165 -3.24 -23.00 -10.37
CA SER A 165 -1.83 -23.14 -10.72
C SER A 165 -1.01 -21.95 -10.21
N MET A 166 -0.24 -22.17 -9.14
CA MET A 166 0.73 -21.18 -8.66
C MET A 166 1.85 -20.95 -9.66
N GLN A 167 2.27 -21.99 -10.39
CA GLN A 167 3.31 -21.89 -11.41
C GLN A 167 2.88 -20.95 -12.53
N MET A 168 1.65 -21.07 -13.05
CA MET A 168 1.16 -20.16 -14.08
C MET A 168 1.12 -18.71 -13.58
N GLY A 169 0.60 -18.50 -12.36
CA GLY A 169 0.60 -17.17 -11.73
C GLY A 169 2.01 -16.59 -11.59
N ALA A 170 2.98 -17.39 -11.15
CA ALA A 170 4.38 -16.97 -11.00
C ALA A 170 5.04 -16.63 -12.36
N VAL A 171 4.87 -17.47 -13.38
CA VAL A 171 5.43 -17.25 -14.72
C VAL A 171 4.90 -15.94 -15.33
N VAL A 172 3.58 -15.69 -15.25
CA VAL A 172 2.98 -14.44 -15.75
C VAL A 172 3.53 -13.22 -15.02
N THR A 173 3.64 -13.30 -13.69
CA THR A 173 4.16 -12.20 -12.86
C THR A 173 5.63 -11.89 -13.19
N LYS A 174 6.44 -12.94 -13.33
CA LYS A 174 7.86 -12.81 -13.67
C LYS A 174 8.04 -12.23 -15.08
N ALA A 175 7.28 -12.72 -16.06
CA ALA A 175 7.31 -12.19 -17.42
C ALA A 175 6.93 -10.69 -17.47
N GLY A 176 5.87 -10.29 -16.75
CA GLY A 176 5.47 -8.89 -16.63
C GLY A 176 6.55 -8.02 -15.97
N SER A 177 7.12 -8.50 -14.86
CA SER A 177 8.23 -7.83 -14.16
C SER A 177 9.45 -7.63 -15.05
N ASP A 178 9.83 -8.64 -15.83
CA ASP A 178 10.97 -8.56 -16.74
C ASP A 178 10.71 -7.57 -17.90
N ILE A 179 9.47 -7.52 -18.41
CA ILE A 179 9.08 -6.56 -19.46
C ILE A 179 9.17 -5.12 -18.94
N ILE A 180 8.57 -4.84 -17.78
CA ILE A 180 8.52 -3.47 -17.24
C ILE A 180 9.89 -2.99 -16.77
N GLN A 181 10.72 -3.89 -16.20
CA GLN A 181 12.07 -3.56 -15.77
C GLN A 181 12.98 -3.19 -16.96
N ARG A 182 12.84 -3.89 -18.10
CA ARG A 182 13.58 -3.55 -19.33
C ARG A 182 13.08 -2.24 -19.94
N ALA A 183 11.78 -2.01 -19.96
CA ALA A 183 11.21 -0.75 -20.42
C ALA A 183 11.75 0.41 -19.56
N LYS A 184 11.83 0.24 -18.24
CA LYS A 184 12.45 1.20 -17.32
C LYS A 184 13.92 1.46 -17.66
N GLU A 185 14.73 0.42 -17.84
CA GLU A 185 16.14 0.56 -18.21
C GLU A 185 16.33 1.36 -19.51
N MET A 186 15.46 1.14 -20.51
CA MET A 186 15.48 1.91 -21.74
C MET A 186 15.10 3.37 -21.50
N ILE A 187 14.06 3.63 -20.71
CA ILE A 187 13.59 4.98 -20.39
C ILE A 187 14.61 5.75 -19.55
N ASP A 188 15.26 5.14 -18.57
CA ASP A 188 16.32 5.75 -17.76
C ASP A 188 17.52 6.20 -18.62
N GLY A 189 17.76 5.54 -19.76
CA GLY A 189 18.77 5.95 -20.73
C GLY A 189 18.36 7.15 -21.60
N LEU A 190 17.06 7.48 -21.66
CA LEU A 190 16.48 8.50 -22.54
C LEU A 190 15.90 9.71 -21.78
N GLY A 191 15.51 9.52 -20.53
CA GLY A 191 14.79 10.48 -19.70
C GLY A 191 14.83 10.09 -18.23
N VAL A 192 13.76 10.40 -17.49
CA VAL A 192 13.66 10.14 -16.05
C VAL A 192 12.40 9.36 -15.76
N THR A 193 12.53 8.16 -15.19
CA THR A 193 11.39 7.44 -14.61
C THR A 193 10.96 8.10 -13.31
N MET A 194 9.68 8.42 -13.21
CA MET A 194 9.08 9.10 -12.07
C MET A 194 8.35 8.12 -11.14
N GLU A 195 7.59 7.20 -11.72
CA GLU A 195 6.85 6.17 -11.02
C GLU A 195 6.79 4.92 -11.92
N LEU A 196 6.83 3.75 -11.30
CA LEU A 196 6.67 2.47 -11.96
C LEU A 196 5.70 1.61 -11.16
N ASP A 197 4.64 1.15 -11.83
CA ASP A 197 3.70 0.16 -11.32
C ASP A 197 3.86 -1.16 -12.10
N THR A 198 2.93 -2.08 -11.93
CA THR A 198 2.96 -3.46 -12.44
C THR A 198 3.18 -3.54 -13.95
N ASP A 199 2.52 -2.66 -14.71
CA ASP A 199 2.51 -2.64 -16.18
C ASP A 199 2.62 -1.23 -16.79
N GLY A 200 2.80 -0.20 -15.96
CA GLY A 200 2.86 1.20 -16.36
C GLY A 200 4.16 1.89 -15.90
N ILE A 201 4.64 2.84 -16.71
CA ILE A 201 5.78 3.70 -16.36
C ILE A 201 5.38 5.15 -16.59
N TRP A 202 5.35 5.92 -15.51
CA TRP A 202 5.32 7.37 -15.58
C TRP A 202 6.75 7.89 -15.78
N CYS A 203 6.98 8.62 -16.87
CA CYS A 203 8.29 9.15 -17.18
C CYS A 203 8.24 10.57 -17.74
N MET A 204 9.37 11.27 -17.60
CA MET A 204 9.62 12.54 -18.26
C MET A 204 10.67 12.33 -19.34
N LEU A 205 10.30 12.65 -20.57
CA LEU A 205 11.22 12.70 -21.71
C LEU A 205 11.58 14.15 -22.04
N PRO A 206 12.76 14.40 -22.65
CA PRO A 206 13.11 15.74 -23.13
C PRO A 206 12.03 16.32 -24.05
N LYS A 207 11.81 17.64 -23.97
CA LYS A 207 10.75 18.32 -24.75
C LYS A 207 10.89 18.09 -26.26
N ASP A 208 12.12 18.07 -26.75
CA ASP A 208 12.44 17.88 -28.17
C ASP A 208 12.53 16.39 -28.57
N PHE A 209 12.20 15.47 -27.65
CA PHE A 209 12.19 14.03 -27.94
C PHE A 209 11.09 13.70 -28.97
N PRO A 210 11.39 12.84 -29.96
CA PRO A 210 10.41 12.38 -30.95
C PRO A 210 9.12 11.82 -30.31
N GLN A 211 7.96 12.44 -30.56
CA GLN A 211 6.68 12.00 -29.99
C GLN A 211 5.78 11.28 -31.01
N LYS A 212 5.06 12.03 -31.84
CA LYS A 212 4.06 11.49 -32.78
C LYS A 212 4.42 11.94 -34.20
N TYR A 213 4.42 10.99 -35.13
CA TYR A 213 4.64 11.26 -36.55
C TYR A 213 3.46 10.74 -37.37
N SER A 214 3.19 11.41 -38.49
CA SER A 214 2.27 10.93 -39.51
C SER A 214 2.96 10.90 -40.87
N PHE A 215 2.71 9.84 -41.63
CA PHE A 215 3.13 9.74 -43.02
C PHE A 215 1.93 9.38 -43.90
N HIS A 216 1.94 9.93 -45.11
CA HIS A 216 0.88 9.75 -46.08
C HIS A 216 1.38 8.82 -47.18
N LEU A 217 0.70 7.71 -47.41
CA LEU A 217 0.97 6.89 -48.58
C LEU A 217 0.58 7.67 -49.84
N LYS A 218 1.46 7.67 -50.84
CA LYS A 218 1.11 8.19 -52.16
C LYS A 218 -0.03 7.35 -52.73
N PRO A 219 -1.04 7.96 -53.38
CA PRO A 219 -2.06 7.19 -54.07
C PRO A 219 -1.40 6.27 -55.11
N PRO A 220 -1.96 5.07 -55.35
CA PRO A 220 -1.44 4.17 -56.39
C PRO A 220 -1.42 4.91 -57.74
N PRO A 221 -0.42 4.65 -58.60
CA PRO A 221 -0.39 5.24 -59.93
C PRO A 221 -1.66 4.86 -60.69
N PRO A 222 -2.23 5.77 -61.52
CA PRO A 222 -3.45 5.48 -62.25
C PRO A 222 -3.20 4.29 -63.18
N THR A 223 -3.83 3.14 -62.90
CA THR A 223 -3.92 2.05 -63.86
C THR A 223 -4.78 2.51 -65.02
N SER A 224 -4.21 2.47 -66.21
CA SER A 224 -4.80 2.96 -67.46
C SER A 224 -6.04 2.16 -67.89
N SER A 225 -7.18 2.33 -67.22
CA SER A 225 -8.51 1.91 -67.72
C SER A 225 -9.70 2.26 -66.80
N SER A 226 -9.65 3.34 -66.01
CA SER A 226 -10.85 3.80 -65.27
C SER A 226 -10.77 5.30 -64.94
N SER A 227 -11.25 6.11 -65.87
CA SER A 227 -11.35 7.56 -65.72
C SER A 227 -12.74 7.95 -65.18
N SER A 228 -13.07 7.57 -63.93
CA SER A 228 -14.23 8.11 -63.21
C SER A 228 -14.32 7.74 -61.72
N LEU A 229 -13.19 7.47 -61.04
CA LEU A 229 -13.20 7.28 -59.58
C LEU A 229 -12.53 8.48 -58.88
N PRO A 230 -13.10 9.00 -57.78
CA PRO A 230 -12.53 10.14 -57.06
C PRO A 230 -11.12 9.78 -56.59
N ALA A 231 -10.19 10.75 -56.68
CA ALA A 231 -8.80 10.60 -56.24
C ALA A 231 -8.77 9.96 -54.85
N MET A 232 -8.34 8.69 -54.78
CA MET A 232 -8.36 7.92 -53.54
C MET A 232 -7.39 8.60 -52.57
N LYS A 233 -7.93 9.24 -51.53
CA LYS A 233 -7.15 9.99 -50.54
C LYS A 233 -6.12 9.04 -49.93
N GLY A 234 -4.84 9.36 -50.07
CA GLY A 234 -3.75 8.54 -49.55
C GLY A 234 -3.96 8.21 -48.07
N LYS A 235 -3.83 6.93 -47.71
CA LYS A 235 -4.04 6.49 -46.33
C LYS A 235 -2.97 7.12 -45.42
N GLU A 236 -3.43 7.86 -44.41
CA GLU A 236 -2.56 8.42 -43.36
C GLU A 236 -2.23 7.31 -42.35
N TYR A 237 -0.95 7.15 -42.05
CA TYR A 237 -0.47 6.30 -40.98
C TYR A 237 0.15 7.18 -39.90
N ARG A 238 -0.30 6.97 -38.66
CA ARG A 238 0.23 7.64 -37.48
C ARG A 238 0.99 6.63 -36.65
N PHE A 239 2.13 7.03 -36.10
CA PHE A 239 2.83 6.22 -35.11
C PHE A 239 3.41 7.09 -34.01
N GLU A 240 3.52 6.48 -32.84
CA GLU A 240 4.01 7.09 -31.60
C GLU A 240 5.40 6.52 -31.35
N TYR A 241 6.43 7.36 -31.49
CA TYR A 241 7.82 6.91 -31.45
C TYR A 241 8.21 6.26 -30.11
N PRO A 242 7.88 6.83 -28.92
CA PRO A 242 8.26 6.24 -27.64
C PRO A 242 7.70 4.81 -27.44
N THR A 243 6.43 4.59 -27.78
CA THR A 243 5.83 3.25 -27.66
C THR A 243 6.30 2.30 -28.75
N THR A 244 6.58 2.80 -29.96
CA THR A 244 7.09 1.97 -31.05
C THR A 244 8.46 1.38 -30.72
N ILE A 245 9.36 2.14 -30.07
CA ILE A 245 10.67 1.61 -29.68
C ILE A 245 10.56 0.56 -28.56
N LEU A 246 9.66 0.76 -27.60
CA LEU A 246 9.39 -0.20 -26.54
C LEU A 246 8.76 -1.48 -27.10
N ASN A 247 7.71 -1.33 -27.92
CA ASN A 247 7.02 -2.45 -28.56
C ASN A 247 7.95 -3.26 -29.46
N ARG A 248 8.90 -2.61 -30.15
CA ARG A 248 9.93 -3.30 -30.92
C ARG A 248 10.83 -4.18 -30.03
N ASP A 249 11.25 -3.69 -28.86
CA ASP A 249 12.07 -4.49 -27.94
C ASP A 249 11.28 -5.65 -27.33
N VAL A 250 10.03 -5.40 -26.91
CA VAL A 250 9.09 -6.45 -26.46
C VAL A 250 8.89 -7.51 -27.54
N HIS A 251 8.61 -7.12 -28.78
CA HIS A 251 8.49 -8.07 -29.89
C HIS A 251 9.78 -8.85 -30.15
N LYS A 252 10.95 -8.22 -30.03
CA LYS A 252 12.22 -8.90 -30.28
C LYS A 252 12.52 -9.98 -29.23
N ARG A 253 12.09 -9.78 -27.97
CA ARG A 253 12.53 -10.60 -26.83
C ARG A 253 11.45 -11.51 -26.26
N CYS A 254 10.19 -11.09 -26.34
CA CYS A 254 9.06 -11.74 -25.67
C CYS A 254 8.10 -12.42 -26.66
N THR A 255 8.48 -12.55 -27.92
CA THR A 255 7.68 -13.26 -28.92
C THR A 255 7.80 -14.76 -28.73
N ASN A 256 6.66 -15.45 -28.66
CA ASN A 256 6.60 -16.90 -28.63
C ASN A 256 6.66 -17.43 -30.07
N ASP A 257 7.81 -17.98 -30.45
CA ASP A 257 8.04 -18.65 -31.74
C ASP A 257 7.68 -20.15 -31.73
N GLN A 258 7.19 -20.65 -30.59
CA GLN A 258 6.82 -22.05 -30.37
C GLN A 258 5.30 -22.25 -30.26
N TYR A 259 4.49 -21.22 -30.46
CA TYR A 259 3.03 -21.32 -30.33
C TYR A 259 2.48 -22.34 -31.35
N LEU A 260 1.64 -23.28 -30.91
CA LEU A 260 1.04 -24.29 -31.78
C LEU A 260 -0.48 -24.12 -31.80
N GLU A 261 -1.06 -24.13 -32.99
CA GLU A 261 -2.50 -24.10 -33.20
C GLU A 261 -2.97 -25.43 -33.78
N TYR A 262 -4.01 -26.01 -33.18
CA TYR A 262 -4.57 -27.27 -33.64
C TYR A 262 -5.46 -27.03 -34.86
N GLU A 263 -5.21 -27.76 -35.94
CA GLU A 263 -6.02 -27.71 -37.16
C GLU A 263 -6.96 -28.94 -37.19
N PRO A 264 -8.28 -28.77 -36.94
CA PRO A 264 -9.20 -29.90 -36.80
C PRO A 264 -9.34 -30.74 -38.07
N ALA A 265 -9.21 -30.11 -39.25
CA ALA A 265 -9.35 -30.77 -40.54
C ALA A 265 -8.23 -31.79 -40.81
N THR A 266 -6.99 -31.45 -40.45
CA THR A 266 -5.82 -32.31 -40.65
C THR A 266 -5.45 -33.11 -39.40
N ARG A 267 -6.02 -32.77 -38.25
CA ARG A 267 -5.64 -33.30 -36.92
C ARG A 267 -4.16 -33.10 -36.61
N THR A 268 -3.58 -32.02 -37.13
CA THR A 268 -2.17 -31.67 -36.90
C THR A 268 -2.04 -30.33 -36.17
N PHE A 269 -0.82 -30.02 -35.73
CA PHE A 269 -0.50 -28.73 -35.13
C PHE A 269 0.32 -27.89 -36.10
N LYS A 270 -0.11 -26.65 -36.31
CA LYS A 270 0.63 -25.65 -37.08
C LYS A 270 1.38 -24.73 -36.13
N ARG A 271 2.67 -24.54 -36.36
CA ARG A 271 3.47 -23.57 -35.60
C ARG A 271 3.20 -22.16 -36.09
N GLU A 272 2.95 -21.27 -35.14
CA GLU A 272 2.75 -19.85 -35.36
C GLU A 272 3.66 -19.03 -34.44
N THR A 273 4.04 -17.85 -34.90
CA THR A 273 4.77 -16.88 -34.08
C THR A 273 3.76 -15.89 -33.52
N ARG A 274 3.63 -15.80 -32.19
CA ARG A 274 2.62 -14.94 -31.54
C ARG A 274 3.23 -14.03 -30.48
N ASN A 275 2.80 -12.77 -30.50
CA ASN A 275 3.03 -11.79 -29.45
C ASN A 275 1.90 -10.75 -29.48
N GLU A 276 1.22 -10.58 -28.36
CA GLU A 276 0.08 -9.68 -28.23
C GLU A 276 0.30 -8.63 -27.12
N VAL A 277 1.56 -8.39 -26.74
CA VAL A 277 1.93 -7.43 -25.68
C VAL A 277 2.38 -6.12 -26.30
N TYR A 278 1.69 -5.04 -25.95
CA TYR A 278 1.94 -3.69 -26.46
C TYR A 278 1.82 -2.64 -25.36
N PHE A 279 2.78 -1.74 -25.31
CA PHE A 279 2.66 -0.44 -24.65
C PHE A 279 1.81 0.50 -25.50
N GLU A 280 0.92 1.24 -24.82
CA GLU A 280 0.18 2.39 -25.37
C GLU A 280 0.69 3.68 -24.74
N LEU A 281 0.63 4.80 -25.48
CA LEU A 281 1.10 6.09 -25.00
C LEU A 281 -0.07 6.84 -24.41
N ASP A 282 0.09 7.29 -23.16
CA ASP A 282 -0.84 8.21 -22.52
C ASP A 282 -0.15 9.54 -22.20
N GLY A 283 -0.84 10.64 -22.51
CA GLY A 283 -0.29 12.00 -22.51
C GLY A 283 0.07 12.57 -23.90
N PRO A 284 0.82 13.69 -23.97
CA PRO A 284 1.57 14.33 -22.88
C PRO A 284 0.70 15.07 -21.86
N TRP A 285 1.24 15.22 -20.65
CA TRP A 285 0.59 15.88 -19.52
C TRP A 285 1.25 17.22 -19.18
N LYS A 286 0.52 18.12 -18.51
CA LYS A 286 1.04 19.42 -18.10
C LYS A 286 1.99 19.31 -16.92
N ALA A 287 1.60 18.52 -15.92
CA ALA A 287 2.36 18.32 -14.70
C ALA A 287 2.00 16.97 -14.07
N MET A 288 2.89 16.50 -13.21
CA MET A 288 2.67 15.36 -12.31
C MET A 288 3.16 15.77 -10.92
N PHE A 289 2.36 15.45 -9.90
CA PHE A 289 2.72 15.60 -8.50
C PHE A 289 2.95 14.23 -7.87
N LEU A 290 4.05 14.10 -7.12
CA LEU A 290 4.44 12.92 -6.36
C LEU A 290 4.75 13.33 -4.92
N PRO A 291 4.16 12.68 -3.90
CA PRO A 291 4.49 12.94 -2.52
C PRO A 291 5.82 12.27 -2.15
N ALA A 292 6.37 12.63 -0.99
CA ALA A 292 7.58 12.02 -0.45
C ALA A 292 7.32 11.41 0.92
N SER A 293 8.00 10.30 1.24
CA SER A 293 7.92 9.69 2.57
C SER A 293 8.65 10.52 3.63
N GLU A 294 8.24 10.36 4.88
CA GLU A 294 8.96 10.88 6.06
C GLU A 294 10.26 10.12 6.33
N LYS A 295 10.35 8.87 5.87
CA LYS A 295 11.53 8.01 5.98
C LYS A 295 12.40 8.17 4.72
N SER A 296 13.71 8.22 4.89
CA SER A 296 14.66 8.53 3.80
C SER A 296 14.62 7.54 2.64
N ASP A 297 14.46 6.26 2.95
CA ASP A 297 14.61 5.16 1.98
C ASP A 297 13.26 4.66 1.45
N ASP A 298 12.15 5.19 1.98
CA ASP A 298 10.81 4.77 1.61
C ASP A 298 10.25 5.64 0.48
N LEU A 299 9.71 4.99 -0.54
CA LEU A 299 8.94 5.63 -1.59
C LEU A 299 7.44 5.44 -1.30
N LEU A 300 6.67 6.51 -1.45
CA LEU A 300 5.21 6.44 -1.41
C LEU A 300 4.70 5.98 -2.79
N LYS A 301 4.70 4.67 -3.01
CA LYS A 301 4.21 4.05 -4.25
C LYS A 301 2.72 4.30 -4.45
N LYS A 302 2.27 4.33 -5.71
CA LYS A 302 0.85 4.49 -6.10
C LYS A 302 0.16 5.71 -5.51
N ARG A 303 0.91 6.79 -5.28
CA ARG A 303 0.35 8.08 -4.85
C ARG A 303 0.82 9.16 -5.80
N TYR A 304 -0.07 9.67 -6.64
CA TYR A 304 0.28 10.72 -7.61
C TYR A 304 -0.96 11.49 -8.09
N VAL A 305 -0.72 12.69 -8.61
CA VAL A 305 -1.74 13.51 -9.29
C VAL A 305 -1.21 13.88 -10.66
N ILE A 306 -2.01 13.67 -11.69
CA ILE A 306 -1.72 14.02 -13.09
C ILE A 306 -2.59 15.19 -13.51
N TYR A 307 -1.97 16.19 -14.10
CA TYR A 307 -2.66 17.40 -14.56
C TYR A 307 -2.74 17.42 -16.09
N GLY A 308 -3.95 17.59 -16.59
CA GLY A 308 -4.26 17.78 -18.01
C GLY A 308 -3.65 19.06 -18.57
N MET A 309 -3.54 19.15 -19.89
CA MET A 309 -3.03 20.34 -20.58
C MET A 309 -3.88 21.60 -20.32
N ASP A 310 -5.17 21.42 -20.04
CA ASP A 310 -6.10 22.46 -19.62
C ASP A 310 -5.91 22.90 -18.16
N GLY A 311 -5.11 22.18 -17.38
CA GLY A 311 -4.91 22.40 -15.95
C GLY A 311 -5.90 21.67 -15.05
N SER A 312 -6.82 20.89 -15.60
CA SER A 312 -7.68 20.01 -14.79
C SER A 312 -6.89 18.85 -14.20
N ILE A 313 -7.38 18.26 -13.11
CA ILE A 313 -6.82 17.00 -12.59
C ILE A 313 -7.39 15.87 -13.45
N SER A 314 -6.52 15.18 -14.19
CA SER A 314 -6.91 14.07 -15.07
C SER A 314 -6.91 12.73 -14.33
N GLU A 315 -5.95 12.53 -13.41
CA GLU A 315 -5.86 11.33 -12.60
C GLU A 315 -5.38 11.68 -11.19
N LEU A 316 -5.93 11.00 -10.18
CA LEU A 316 -5.53 11.15 -8.77
C LEU A 316 -5.62 9.78 -8.10
N LYS A 317 -4.46 9.23 -7.71
CA LYS A 317 -4.36 7.86 -7.18
C LYS A 317 -3.80 7.84 -5.75
N GLY A 318 -4.38 6.99 -4.90
CA GLY A 318 -3.83 6.60 -3.59
C GLY A 318 -3.82 7.64 -2.48
N PHE A 319 -4.44 8.81 -2.66
CA PHE A 319 -4.58 9.85 -1.64
C PHE A 319 -5.87 9.69 -0.82
N GLU A 320 -5.82 10.18 0.42
CA GLU A 320 -6.89 10.13 1.42
C GLU A 320 -8.22 10.74 0.91
N LEU A 321 -8.15 11.70 -0.03
CA LEU A 321 -9.30 12.28 -0.73
C LEU A 321 -10.26 11.23 -1.30
N LYS A 322 -9.73 10.18 -1.94
CA LYS A 322 -10.52 9.13 -2.59
C LYS A 322 -10.87 7.96 -1.66
N ARG A 323 -10.19 7.86 -0.51
CA ARG A 323 -10.39 6.75 0.43
C ARG A 323 -11.62 6.94 1.30
N ARG A 324 -12.33 5.85 1.57
CA ARG A 324 -13.42 5.83 2.54
C ARG A 324 -12.84 5.94 3.95
N GLY A 325 -13.57 6.57 4.86
CA GLY A 325 -13.21 6.57 6.28
C GLY A 325 -12.12 7.54 6.76
N GLU A 326 -11.34 8.12 5.86
CA GLU A 326 -10.31 9.11 6.21
C GLU A 326 -10.90 10.41 6.78
N LEU A 327 -10.07 11.12 7.56
CA LEU A 327 -10.42 12.39 8.20
C LEU A 327 -10.86 13.44 7.18
N GLN A 328 -12.03 14.02 7.40
CA GLN A 328 -12.66 14.91 6.43
C GLN A 328 -11.85 16.18 6.18
N PHE A 329 -11.27 16.80 7.23
CA PHE A 329 -10.42 17.98 7.02
C PHE A 329 -9.19 17.67 6.15
N ILE A 330 -8.64 16.44 6.18
CA ILE A 330 -7.54 16.02 5.30
C ILE A 330 -8.03 15.94 3.85
N LYS A 331 -9.23 15.39 3.63
CA LYS A 331 -9.83 15.33 2.29
C LYS A 331 -10.08 16.72 1.72
N LEU A 332 -10.63 17.62 2.51
CA LEU A 332 -10.86 19.01 2.10
C LEU A 332 -9.53 19.73 1.81
N PHE A 333 -8.54 19.58 2.68
CA PHE A 333 -7.19 20.08 2.45
C PHE A 333 -6.62 19.56 1.11
N GLN A 334 -6.69 18.25 0.86
CA GLN A 334 -6.19 17.63 -0.36
C GLN A 334 -6.94 18.13 -1.62
N THR A 335 -8.26 18.26 -1.53
CA THR A 335 -9.09 18.84 -2.60
C THR A 335 -8.63 20.23 -2.99
N GLU A 336 -8.26 21.05 -2.00
CA GLU A 336 -7.88 22.44 -2.23
C GLU A 336 -6.40 22.64 -2.57
N VAL A 337 -5.50 21.79 -2.05
CA VAL A 337 -4.05 21.95 -2.23
C VAL A 337 -3.59 21.44 -3.59
N PHE A 338 -4.15 20.34 -4.11
CA PHE A 338 -3.67 19.76 -5.36
C PHE A 338 -3.81 20.69 -6.57
N PRO A 339 -4.91 21.43 -6.76
CA PRO A 339 -5.00 22.43 -7.82
C PRO A 339 -3.94 23.54 -7.72
N ARG A 340 -3.35 23.78 -6.54
CA ARG A 340 -2.36 24.86 -6.34
C ARG A 340 -0.97 24.55 -6.85
N PHE A 341 -0.65 23.28 -7.10
CA PHE A 341 0.67 22.90 -7.63
C PHE A 341 0.90 23.30 -9.09
N ILE A 342 -0.15 23.75 -9.79
CA ILE A 342 -0.05 24.30 -11.16
C ILE A 342 -0.17 25.82 -11.21
N ASP A 343 -0.28 26.49 -10.06
CA ASP A 343 -0.30 27.95 -9.95
C ASP A 343 1.12 28.52 -10.07
N GLY A 344 1.22 29.73 -10.61
CA GLY A 344 2.49 30.46 -10.75
C GLY A 344 3.31 30.08 -11.99
N LYS A 345 4.49 30.70 -12.11
CA LYS A 345 5.44 30.52 -13.24
C LYS A 345 6.71 29.77 -12.85
N SER A 346 6.90 29.51 -11.56
CA SER A 346 8.08 28.85 -11.00
C SER A 346 7.68 27.80 -9.96
N LYS A 347 8.56 26.82 -9.70
CA LYS A 347 8.31 25.82 -8.64
C LYS A 347 8.11 26.49 -7.28
N GLN A 348 8.86 27.56 -7.02
CA GLN A 348 8.78 28.36 -5.80
C GLN A 348 7.37 28.94 -5.61
N GLU A 349 6.80 29.55 -6.66
CA GLU A 349 5.44 30.10 -6.62
C GLU A 349 4.38 29.01 -6.43
N ALA A 350 4.52 27.87 -7.11
CA ALA A 350 3.60 26.73 -6.97
C ALA A 350 3.57 26.20 -5.51
N TYR A 351 4.74 25.95 -4.91
CA TYR A 351 4.82 25.51 -3.52
C TYR A 351 4.38 26.60 -2.54
N ALA A 352 4.58 27.89 -2.84
CA ALA A 352 4.07 28.98 -2.01
C ALA A 352 2.54 29.04 -2.04
N SER A 353 1.92 28.86 -3.21
CA SER A 353 0.45 28.75 -3.35
C SER A 353 -0.08 27.58 -2.53
N ALA A 354 0.51 26.40 -2.67
CA ALA A 354 0.14 25.24 -1.87
C ALA A 354 0.34 25.46 -0.36
N ALA A 355 1.44 26.10 0.04
CA ALA A 355 1.75 26.40 1.45
C ALA A 355 0.73 27.35 2.09
N SER A 356 0.19 28.32 1.34
CA SER A 356 -0.85 29.22 1.82
C SER A 356 -2.13 28.47 2.23
N VAL A 357 -2.53 27.44 1.46
CA VAL A 357 -3.67 26.58 1.79
C VAL A 357 -3.36 25.78 3.05
N ALA A 358 -2.17 25.19 3.13
CA ALA A 358 -1.73 24.42 4.28
C ALA A 358 -1.75 25.22 5.59
N LEU A 359 -1.23 26.45 5.57
CA LEU A 359 -1.22 27.33 6.75
C LEU A 359 -2.63 27.67 7.22
N ARG A 360 -3.59 27.87 6.30
CA ARG A 360 -4.99 28.12 6.65
C ARG A 360 -5.63 26.93 7.36
N TYR A 361 -5.41 25.71 6.89
CA TYR A 361 -5.91 24.50 7.55
C TYR A 361 -5.23 24.25 8.89
N ARG A 362 -3.95 24.60 9.01
CA ARG A 362 -3.23 24.50 10.28
C ARG A 362 -3.74 25.52 11.29
N GLU A 363 -4.04 26.74 10.86
CA GLU A 363 -4.65 27.77 11.72
C GLU A 363 -6.07 27.39 12.17
N LEU A 364 -6.87 26.77 11.30
CA LEU A 364 -8.18 26.22 11.67
C LEU A 364 -8.09 25.25 12.86
N LEU A 365 -7.11 24.35 12.86
CA LEU A 365 -6.91 23.39 13.95
C LEU A 365 -6.28 24.03 15.19
N ARG A 366 -5.35 24.98 15.02
CA ARG A 366 -4.70 25.70 16.14
C ARG A 366 -5.65 26.63 16.88
N SER A 367 -6.62 27.19 16.17
CA SER A 367 -7.70 28.00 16.73
C SER A 367 -8.87 27.14 17.24
N GLU A 368 -8.66 25.83 17.41
CA GLU A 368 -9.65 24.87 17.94
C GLU A 368 -10.99 24.93 17.19
N GLY A 369 -10.93 25.18 15.88
CA GLY A 369 -12.11 25.24 15.02
C GLY A 369 -13.07 26.39 15.37
N ILE A 370 -12.62 27.45 16.05
CA ILE A 370 -13.48 28.57 16.47
C ILE A 370 -14.21 29.25 15.31
N SER A 371 -13.62 29.21 14.10
CA SER A 371 -14.26 29.73 12.88
C SER A 371 -15.42 28.86 12.37
N VAL A 372 -15.54 27.62 12.84
CA VAL A 372 -16.63 26.69 12.50
C VAL A 372 -17.72 26.84 13.54
N GLN A 373 -18.76 27.61 13.20
CA GLN A 373 -19.85 27.94 14.11
C GLN A 373 -20.83 26.77 14.31
N ASP A 374 -21.06 25.97 13.27
CA ASP A 374 -21.95 24.81 13.33
C ASP A 374 -21.23 23.60 13.96
N GLU A 375 -21.77 23.08 15.05
CA GLU A 375 -21.22 21.91 15.75
C GLU A 375 -21.24 20.65 14.88
N ASN A 376 -22.25 20.50 14.00
CA ASN A 376 -22.31 19.34 13.09
C ASN A 376 -21.20 19.41 12.05
N ALA A 377 -20.92 20.60 11.50
CA ALA A 377 -19.79 20.81 10.62
C ALA A 377 -18.44 20.54 11.31
N LEU A 378 -18.29 20.93 12.58
CA LEU A 378 -17.09 20.61 13.37
C LEU A 378 -16.95 19.09 13.56
N GLU A 379 -18.02 18.41 13.94
CA GLU A 379 -18.06 16.94 14.07
C GLU A 379 -17.64 16.27 12.76
N GLU A 380 -18.22 16.68 11.63
CA GLU A 380 -17.92 16.11 10.32
C GLU A 380 -16.44 16.29 9.94
N LEU A 381 -15.83 17.42 10.30
CA LEU A 381 -14.42 17.69 10.04
C LEU A 381 -13.49 16.72 10.76
N ILE A 382 -13.76 16.41 12.02
CA ILE A 382 -12.84 15.67 12.92
C ILE A 382 -13.18 14.18 13.09
N VAL A 383 -14.37 13.75 12.66
CA VAL A 383 -14.79 12.36 12.79
C VAL A 383 -13.95 11.45 11.90
N THR A 384 -13.48 10.35 12.47
CA THR A 384 -12.91 9.24 11.71
C THR A 384 -13.96 8.15 11.58
N ARG A 385 -14.15 7.62 10.37
CA ARG A 385 -15.08 6.52 10.12
C ARG A 385 -14.29 5.29 9.70
N LYS A 386 -14.50 4.15 10.33
CA LYS A 386 -13.82 2.89 9.97
C LYS A 386 -14.76 1.72 10.11
N VAL A 387 -14.64 0.75 9.22
CA VAL A 387 -15.44 -0.48 9.25
C VAL A 387 -14.53 -1.64 9.63
N LEU A 388 -14.80 -2.29 10.76
CA LEU A 388 -14.13 -3.51 11.14
C LEU A 388 -14.73 -4.68 10.37
N SER A 389 -13.91 -5.36 9.56
CA SER A 389 -14.31 -6.52 8.77
C SER A 389 -14.51 -7.79 9.61
N LYS A 390 -13.85 -7.89 10.77
CA LYS A 390 -14.02 -8.98 11.73
C LYS A 390 -14.64 -8.46 13.04
N PRO A 391 -15.42 -9.29 13.75
CA PRO A 391 -16.03 -8.90 15.03
C PRO A 391 -14.98 -8.46 16.05
N VAL A 392 -15.32 -7.50 16.90
CA VAL A 392 -14.39 -6.94 17.91
C VAL A 392 -13.84 -8.02 18.84
N LYS A 393 -14.64 -9.03 19.21
CA LYS A 393 -14.20 -10.17 20.04
C LYS A 393 -13.12 -11.03 19.37
N ASN A 394 -13.08 -11.05 18.03
CA ASN A 394 -12.15 -11.88 17.25
C ASN A 394 -10.85 -11.14 16.90
N GLN A 395 -10.72 -9.85 17.26
CA GLN A 395 -9.54 -9.03 16.96
C GLN A 395 -8.37 -9.21 17.96
N GLY A 396 -8.45 -10.21 18.86
CA GLY A 396 -7.37 -10.57 19.78
C GLY A 396 -6.99 -9.47 20.79
N LEU A 397 -5.71 -9.39 21.13
CA LEU A 397 -5.12 -8.36 22.01
C LEU A 397 -4.80 -7.04 21.27
N GLY A 398 -5.21 -6.91 20.01
CA GLY A 398 -4.97 -5.71 19.20
C GLY A 398 -5.57 -4.46 19.84
N LYS A 399 -4.76 -3.40 19.97
CA LYS A 399 -5.18 -2.10 20.51
C LYS A 399 -5.35 -1.11 19.36
N SER A 400 -6.52 -1.07 18.73
CA SER A 400 -6.85 -0.06 17.71
C SER A 400 -7.97 0.87 18.17
N MET A 401 -8.03 2.07 17.59
CA MET A 401 -9.10 3.04 17.87
C MET A 401 -10.48 2.45 17.61
N SER A 402 -10.66 1.81 16.45
CA SER A 402 -11.92 1.18 16.07
C SER A 402 -12.32 0.06 17.02
N ILE A 403 -11.37 -0.73 17.54
CA ILE A 403 -11.66 -1.76 18.57
C ILE A 403 -12.15 -1.10 19.85
N THR A 404 -11.47 -0.03 20.32
CA THR A 404 -11.91 0.75 21.49
C THR A 404 -13.31 1.34 21.28
N THR A 405 -13.56 1.94 20.13
CA THR A 405 -14.87 2.49 19.76
C THR A 405 -15.95 1.43 19.72
N GLY A 406 -15.69 0.26 19.12
CA GLY A 406 -16.64 -0.85 19.09
C GLY A 406 -17.00 -1.36 20.49
N LYS A 407 -16.01 -1.46 21.40
CA LYS A 407 -16.25 -1.79 22.81
C LYS A 407 -17.11 -0.73 23.51
N ARG A 408 -16.80 0.54 23.29
CA ARG A 408 -17.55 1.68 23.87
C ARG A 408 -18.97 1.76 23.32
N LEU A 409 -19.19 1.48 22.03
CA LEU A 409 -20.52 1.43 21.42
C LEU A 409 -21.38 0.32 22.01
N ALA A 410 -20.82 -0.87 22.20
CA ALA A 410 -21.54 -1.99 22.81
C ALA A 410 -22.01 -1.65 24.23
N GLU A 411 -21.14 -1.01 25.01
CA GLU A 411 -21.44 -0.55 26.36
C GLU A 411 -22.48 0.58 26.37
N PHE A 412 -22.28 1.60 25.53
CA PHE A 412 -23.11 2.81 25.46
C PHE A 412 -24.54 2.51 24.97
N LEU A 413 -24.67 1.72 23.91
CA LEU A 413 -25.96 1.36 23.33
C LEU A 413 -26.57 0.10 23.96
N GLN A 414 -25.88 -0.53 24.92
CA GLN A 414 -26.24 -1.80 25.54
C GLN A 414 -26.55 -2.89 24.49
N ASN A 415 -25.72 -2.92 23.44
CA ASN A 415 -25.92 -3.80 22.30
C ASN A 415 -24.66 -4.60 22.00
N ASP A 416 -24.68 -5.87 22.39
CA ASP A 416 -23.56 -6.79 22.23
C ASP A 416 -23.25 -7.15 20.76
N THR A 417 -24.13 -6.83 19.80
CA THR A 417 -23.87 -7.09 18.38
C THR A 417 -22.66 -6.32 17.87
N TYR A 418 -22.34 -5.15 18.44
CA TYR A 418 -21.11 -4.41 18.14
C TYR A 418 -19.84 -5.17 18.54
N LEU A 419 -19.95 -6.22 19.35
CA LEU A 419 -18.83 -7.08 19.75
C LEU A 419 -18.75 -8.40 18.97
N THR A 420 -19.91 -8.99 18.68
CA THR A 420 -20.03 -10.36 18.13
C THR A 420 -20.17 -10.40 16.63
N ASP A 421 -20.77 -9.37 16.04
CA ASP A 421 -21.15 -9.38 14.64
C ASP A 421 -20.13 -8.60 13.81
N ALA A 422 -20.10 -8.86 12.51
CA ALA A 422 -19.34 -8.09 11.54
C ALA A 422 -20.17 -7.93 10.26
N PRO A 423 -19.97 -6.85 9.49
CA PRO A 423 -19.03 -5.75 9.75
C PRO A 423 -19.49 -4.78 10.85
N VAL A 424 -18.54 -4.19 11.59
CA VAL A 424 -18.84 -3.17 12.62
C VAL A 424 -18.43 -1.80 12.14
N SER A 425 -19.41 -0.92 11.91
CA SER A 425 -19.14 0.49 11.59
C SER A 425 -18.81 1.27 12.85
N THR A 426 -17.62 1.86 12.88
CA THR A 426 -17.09 2.63 14.01
C THR A 426 -16.86 4.07 13.56
N GLN A 427 -17.48 5.01 14.26
CA GLN A 427 -17.29 6.44 14.02
C GLN A 427 -16.84 7.07 15.33
N TYR A 428 -15.69 7.72 15.33
CA TYR A 428 -15.08 8.20 16.56
C TYR A 428 -14.34 9.52 16.39
N ILE A 429 -14.20 10.20 17.52
CA ILE A 429 -13.28 11.32 17.71
C ILE A 429 -12.23 10.94 18.75
N VAL A 430 -11.06 11.56 18.69
CA VAL A 430 -9.99 11.36 19.67
C VAL A 430 -10.04 12.49 20.68
N VAL A 431 -10.15 12.12 21.96
CA VAL A 431 -10.23 13.08 23.08
C VAL A 431 -8.89 13.28 23.77
N ASN A 432 -8.72 14.43 24.39
CA ASN A 432 -7.48 14.83 25.06
C ASN A 432 -7.22 14.03 26.35
N ARG A 433 -8.27 13.50 26.99
CA ARG A 433 -8.21 12.76 28.25
C ARG A 433 -8.58 11.27 28.09
N PRO A 434 -8.12 10.40 29.01
CA PRO A 434 -7.25 10.70 30.16
C PRO A 434 -5.80 11.00 29.74
N PHE A 435 -5.15 11.90 30.47
CA PHE A 435 -3.76 12.29 30.20
C PHE A 435 -2.80 11.09 30.36
N GLY A 436 -1.78 11.02 29.51
CA GLY A 436 -0.81 9.92 29.49
C GLY A 436 -1.33 8.60 28.90
N ALA A 437 -2.63 8.45 28.67
CA ALA A 437 -3.16 7.26 28.02
C ALA A 437 -2.78 7.22 26.53
N PRO A 438 -2.52 6.03 25.96
CA PRO A 438 -2.24 5.91 24.54
C PRO A 438 -3.42 6.43 23.73
N LYS A 439 -3.15 7.09 22.60
CA LYS A 439 -4.15 7.57 21.63
C LYS A 439 -5.23 6.50 21.39
N THR A 440 -4.76 5.26 21.16
CA THR A 440 -5.38 3.96 21.53
C THR A 440 -6.75 3.95 22.21
N ALA A 441 -6.69 4.38 23.47
CA ALA A 441 -7.74 4.29 24.47
C ALA A 441 -8.59 5.57 24.53
N ARG A 442 -8.21 6.61 23.79
CA ARG A 442 -8.85 7.93 23.78
C ARG A 442 -9.85 8.11 22.63
N ALA A 443 -10.17 7.06 21.87
CA ALA A 443 -11.21 7.12 20.84
C ALA A 443 -12.62 6.94 21.43
N ILE A 444 -13.47 7.96 21.39
CA ILE A 444 -14.87 7.88 21.85
C ILE A 444 -15.84 7.81 20.66
N PRO A 445 -16.95 7.04 20.74
CA PRO A 445 -17.96 7.00 19.69
C PRO A 445 -18.63 8.36 19.50
N VAL A 446 -18.80 8.79 18.25
CA VAL A 446 -19.40 10.10 17.94
C VAL A 446 -20.86 10.20 18.40
N GLN A 447 -21.55 9.07 18.53
CA GLN A 447 -22.94 9.00 18.98
C GLN A 447 -23.15 9.57 20.39
N ILE A 448 -22.09 9.67 21.22
CA ILE A 448 -22.19 10.29 22.54
C ILE A 448 -22.45 11.81 22.45
N LEU A 449 -22.06 12.46 21.35
CA LEU A 449 -22.28 13.89 21.13
C LEU A 449 -23.78 14.21 21.01
N HIS A 450 -24.54 13.25 20.48
CA HIS A 450 -25.99 13.34 20.24
C HIS A 450 -26.83 12.77 21.40
N ALA A 451 -26.20 12.24 22.46
CA ALA A 451 -26.88 11.69 23.62
C ALA A 451 -27.44 12.80 24.54
N ASP A 452 -28.42 12.44 25.36
CA ASP A 452 -28.93 13.32 26.42
C ASP A 452 -27.84 13.65 27.45
N LEU A 453 -28.01 14.77 28.15
CA LEU A 453 -26.98 15.33 29.05
C LEU A 453 -26.59 14.37 30.18
N SER A 454 -27.55 13.60 30.72
CA SER A 454 -27.28 12.66 31.81
C SER A 454 -26.41 11.51 31.33
N THR A 455 -26.75 10.94 30.17
CA THR A 455 -25.96 9.87 29.54
C THR A 455 -24.57 10.37 29.13
N LYS A 456 -24.49 11.56 28.53
CA LYS A 456 -23.23 12.22 28.16
C LYS A 456 -22.32 12.40 29.37
N ALA A 457 -22.84 12.95 30.47
CA ALA A 457 -22.08 13.15 31.71
C ALA A 457 -21.54 11.84 32.29
N PHE A 458 -22.36 10.78 32.35
CA PHE A 458 -21.95 9.47 32.85
C PHE A 458 -20.78 8.88 32.04
N PHE A 459 -20.90 8.84 30.72
CA PHE A 459 -19.86 8.25 29.87
C PHE A 459 -18.64 9.14 29.72
N TYR A 460 -18.78 10.48 29.74
CA TYR A 460 -17.64 11.39 29.80
C TYR A 460 -16.85 11.20 31.08
N GLN A 461 -17.52 11.07 32.22
CA GLN A 461 -16.85 10.78 33.47
C GLN A 461 -16.04 9.49 33.37
N LYS A 462 -16.65 8.43 32.84
CA LYS A 462 -16.02 7.12 32.70
C LYS A 462 -14.86 7.10 31.70
N TRP A 463 -15.03 7.68 30.52
CA TRP A 463 -14.08 7.56 29.42
C TRP A 463 -12.99 8.63 29.41
N LEU A 464 -13.26 9.81 29.97
CA LEU A 464 -12.27 10.88 30.15
C LEU A 464 -11.54 10.76 31.50
N GLY A 465 -11.98 9.86 32.39
CA GLY A 465 -11.36 9.66 33.70
C GLY A 465 -11.56 10.84 34.65
N LEU A 466 -12.74 11.48 34.62
CA LEU A 466 -13.05 12.59 35.54
C LEU A 466 -13.44 12.00 36.90
N SER A 467 -12.83 12.46 38.00
CA SER A 467 -13.17 11.99 39.36
C SER A 467 -14.51 12.57 39.83
N THR A 468 -15.41 11.73 40.36
CA THR A 468 -16.59 12.18 41.11
C THR A 468 -16.18 12.66 42.50
N ASN A 469 -16.22 13.96 42.75
CA ASN A 469 -16.46 14.48 44.09
C ASN A 469 -17.96 14.81 44.21
N VAL A 470 -18.77 13.80 44.55
CA VAL A 470 -20.15 14.01 44.98
C VAL A 470 -20.27 13.51 46.41
N THR A 471 -20.06 14.42 47.36
CA THR A 471 -20.36 14.20 48.77
C THR A 471 -21.88 14.23 48.96
N LEU A 472 -22.53 13.06 48.83
CA LEU A 472 -23.91 12.88 49.28
C LEU A 472 -23.95 13.04 50.80
N HIS A 473 -24.40 14.20 51.28
CA HIS A 473 -24.80 14.38 52.67
C HIS A 473 -26.12 13.63 52.90
N SER A 474 -26.04 12.36 53.29
CA SER A 474 -27.11 11.72 54.04
C SER A 474 -26.77 11.75 55.52
N SER A 475 -27.63 12.42 56.27
CA SER A 475 -27.59 12.53 57.72
C SER A 475 -27.92 11.19 58.38
N SER A 476 -26.94 10.53 59.00
CA SER A 476 -27.07 9.87 60.31
C SER A 476 -25.74 9.31 60.81
N SER A 477 -25.34 9.75 62.00
CA SER A 477 -24.30 9.14 62.86
C SER A 477 -24.92 7.96 63.65
N PRO A 478 -24.19 7.11 64.42
CA PRO A 478 -22.80 7.26 64.89
C PRO A 478 -21.91 5.98 64.92
N LEU A 479 -20.66 6.16 65.41
CA LEU A 479 -19.67 5.20 65.97
C LEU A 479 -18.45 4.98 65.06
N LYS A 480 -17.33 5.70 65.25
CA LYS A 480 -16.21 5.51 66.21
C LYS A 480 -15.33 4.27 65.96
N ALA A 481 -14.04 4.60 65.82
CA ALA A 481 -12.83 3.80 66.05
C ALA A 481 -12.38 2.84 64.94
N ILE A 482 -11.32 3.25 64.23
CA ILE A 482 -10.04 2.56 63.98
C ILE A 482 -9.39 3.30 62.80
N GLN A 483 -8.35 4.10 63.08
CA GLN A 483 -7.26 4.51 62.17
C GLN A 483 -6.50 5.69 62.80
N GLU A 484 -5.76 5.38 63.87
CA GLU A 484 -4.59 6.15 64.29
C GLU A 484 -3.42 5.17 64.17
N ASP A 485 -2.86 5.03 62.97
CA ASP A 485 -1.49 4.51 62.78
C ASP A 485 -0.95 4.84 61.37
N ASP A 486 -1.80 4.99 60.35
CA ASP A 486 -1.36 5.29 58.96
C ASP A 486 -0.96 6.75 58.70
N ARG A 487 -1.08 7.66 59.68
CA ARG A 487 -0.76 9.10 59.51
C ARG A 487 0.66 9.49 59.87
N LYS A 488 1.44 8.61 60.49
CA LYS A 488 2.82 8.92 60.87
C LYS A 488 3.85 8.53 59.82
N GLU A 489 3.57 7.50 59.00
CA GLU A 489 4.48 7.10 57.92
C GLU A 489 4.44 8.06 56.72
N GLU A 490 3.29 8.68 56.41
CA GLU A 490 3.19 9.67 55.32
C GLU A 490 3.79 11.06 55.67
N GLU A 491 3.98 11.38 56.95
CA GLU A 491 4.61 12.64 57.38
C GLU A 491 6.15 12.50 57.43
N GLU A 492 6.69 11.31 57.75
CA GLU A 492 8.14 11.07 57.72
C GLU A 492 8.70 10.99 56.29
N GLU A 493 7.99 10.39 55.32
CA GLU A 493 8.45 10.36 53.90
C GLU A 493 8.45 11.75 53.23
N LYS A 494 7.56 12.66 53.67
CA LYS A 494 7.51 14.03 53.12
C LYS A 494 8.61 14.92 53.67
N GLU A 495 9.06 14.70 54.91
CA GLU A 495 10.21 15.43 55.47
C GLU A 495 11.54 14.99 54.85
N GLU A 496 11.70 13.69 54.54
CA GLU A 496 12.94 13.17 53.94
C GLU A 496 13.15 13.68 52.49
N HIS A 497 12.08 13.74 51.70
CA HIS A 497 12.13 14.28 50.34
C HIS A 497 12.38 15.80 50.30
N HIS A 498 11.95 16.54 51.33
CA HIS A 498 12.19 17.97 51.44
C HIS A 498 13.63 18.30 51.88
N GLN A 499 14.26 17.40 52.63
CA GLN A 499 15.66 17.47 53.06
C GLN A 499 16.62 17.22 51.87
N GLU A 500 16.38 16.19 51.06
CA GLU A 500 17.19 15.89 49.85
C GLU A 500 17.14 17.04 48.82
N ARG A 501 15.98 17.70 48.67
CA ARG A 501 15.82 18.83 47.74
C ARG A 501 16.59 20.07 48.20
N ARG A 502 16.76 20.27 49.52
CA ARG A 502 17.57 21.36 50.10
C ARG A 502 19.07 21.15 49.92
N GLU A 503 19.55 19.91 49.99
CA GLU A 503 20.97 19.61 49.78
C GLU A 503 21.38 19.74 48.30
N ARG A 504 20.50 19.38 47.36
CA ARG A 504 20.75 19.55 45.92
C ARG A 504 20.83 21.02 45.50
N LEU A 505 20.01 21.90 46.09
CA LEU A 505 20.03 23.35 45.82
C LEU A 505 21.27 24.06 46.41
N SER A 506 21.86 23.52 47.47
CA SER A 506 23.11 24.03 48.06
C SER A 506 24.33 23.72 47.18
N SER A 507 24.31 22.60 46.45
CA SER A 507 25.42 22.17 45.57
C SER A 507 25.52 22.91 44.23
N ALA A 508 24.50 23.66 43.83
CA ALA A 508 24.45 24.33 42.52
C ALA A 508 24.96 25.79 42.52
N SER A 509 25.37 26.33 43.67
CA SER A 509 25.78 27.74 43.83
C SER A 509 27.30 27.96 43.82
N ALA A 510 28.04 27.18 43.01
CA ALA A 510 29.49 27.35 42.89
C ALA A 510 29.99 27.10 41.47
N THR A 511 29.62 27.95 40.51
CA THR A 511 30.48 28.34 39.38
C THR A 511 29.82 29.45 38.55
N SER A 512 30.27 30.69 38.71
CA SER A 512 30.10 31.73 37.69
C SER A 512 31.24 32.72 37.79
N THR A 513 32.05 32.85 36.73
CA THR A 513 32.84 34.06 36.44
C THR A 513 33.15 34.16 34.94
N THR A 514 32.82 35.34 34.37
CA THR A 514 33.36 36.07 33.19
C THR A 514 32.88 35.85 31.74
N LEU A 515 32.22 36.93 31.22
CA LEU A 515 32.32 37.62 29.90
C LEU A 515 31.88 36.87 28.61
N GLY A 516 31.16 37.41 27.62
CA GLY A 516 30.56 38.72 27.31
C GLY A 516 29.95 38.70 25.87
N ASN A 517 28.82 39.39 25.68
CA ASN A 517 28.10 39.84 24.45
C ASN A 517 28.38 39.25 23.04
N SER A 518 27.33 38.74 22.36
CA SER A 518 26.57 39.47 21.30
C SER A 518 25.37 38.68 20.73
N SER A 519 24.26 39.40 20.51
CA SER A 519 22.92 39.13 19.93
C SER A 519 22.87 38.36 18.58
N SER A 520 21.78 37.73 18.08
CA SER A 520 20.32 37.89 18.28
C SER A 520 19.49 36.68 17.75
N SER A 521 18.29 36.53 18.34
CA SER A 521 17.05 35.85 17.89
C SER A 521 16.99 34.32 17.82
N VAL A 522 16.92 33.69 18.99
CA VAL A 522 16.25 32.39 19.20
C VAL A 522 15.31 32.59 20.39
N GLY A 523 14.05 32.91 20.11
CA GLY A 523 13.06 33.25 21.13
C GLY A 523 11.66 33.04 20.60
N SER A 524 11.22 31.79 20.51
CA SER A 524 9.79 31.46 20.41
C SER A 524 9.45 30.11 21.03
N GLU A 525 10.37 29.14 21.01
CA GLU A 525 10.13 27.80 21.57
C GLU A 525 10.32 27.77 23.10
N LYS A 526 11.36 28.43 23.61
CA LYS A 526 11.59 28.56 25.07
C LYS A 526 10.56 29.46 25.77
N ASP A 527 9.97 30.41 25.05
CA ASP A 527 8.91 31.27 25.58
C ASP A 527 7.55 30.58 25.61
N LEU A 528 7.34 29.56 24.76
CA LEU A 528 6.15 28.74 24.78
C LEU A 528 6.22 27.70 25.91
N VAL A 529 7.36 27.03 26.08
CA VAL A 529 7.61 26.10 27.20
C VAL A 529 7.53 26.85 28.53
N ARG A 530 8.11 28.05 28.65
CA ARG A 530 7.96 28.89 29.85
C ARG A 530 6.56 29.45 30.07
N LYS A 531 5.73 29.59 29.01
CA LYS A 531 4.31 29.95 29.14
C LYS A 531 3.46 28.75 29.57
N ILE A 532 3.86 27.53 29.21
CA ILE A 532 3.22 26.28 29.60
C ILE A 532 3.60 25.96 31.04
N GLU A 533 4.88 26.02 31.41
CA GLU A 533 5.38 25.86 32.78
C GLU A 533 4.78 26.90 33.73
N ARG A 534 4.61 28.17 33.29
CA ARG A 534 3.88 29.18 34.09
C ARG A 534 2.38 28.93 34.19
N LYS A 535 1.76 28.30 33.18
CA LYS A 535 0.35 27.87 33.25
C LYS A 535 0.17 26.62 34.10
N GLU A 536 1.21 25.80 34.27
CA GLU A 536 1.23 24.64 35.15
C GLU A 536 1.49 25.06 36.61
N GLU A 537 2.35 26.06 36.85
CA GLU A 537 2.58 26.64 38.19
C GLU A 537 1.41 27.53 38.67
N GLU A 538 0.71 28.25 37.79
CA GLU A 538 -0.48 29.05 38.16
C GLU A 538 -1.74 28.19 38.43
N VAL A 539 -1.72 26.88 38.13
CA VAL A 539 -2.86 25.97 38.37
C VAL A 539 -2.75 25.25 39.73
N GLU A 540 -1.60 25.24 40.39
CA GLU A 540 -1.42 24.59 41.71
C GLU A 540 -1.66 25.51 42.92
N GLU A 541 -1.79 26.83 42.76
CA GLU A 541 -1.95 27.76 43.91
C GLU A 541 -3.24 28.59 43.97
N ASP A 542 -4.24 28.38 43.11
CA ASP A 542 -5.54 29.05 43.24
C ASP A 542 -6.62 28.11 43.76
N GLY A 543 -6.69 27.98 45.09
CA GLY A 543 -7.83 27.45 45.84
C GLY A 543 -9.08 28.34 45.77
N GLY A 544 -9.38 28.84 44.57
CA GLY A 544 -10.53 29.67 44.23
C GLY A 544 -11.72 28.82 43.81
N ASN A 545 -12.66 28.66 44.74
CA ASN A 545 -13.92 27.96 44.58
C ASN A 545 -14.78 28.55 43.43
N SER A 546 -14.55 28.10 42.20
CA SER A 546 -15.54 28.19 41.11
C SER A 546 -16.49 27.01 41.27
N ALA A 547 -17.62 27.26 41.93
CA ALA A 547 -18.72 26.33 42.02
C ALA A 547 -19.26 26.08 40.60
N ALA A 548 -18.79 25.01 39.96
CA ALA A 548 -19.43 24.45 38.79
C ALA A 548 -20.85 24.03 39.19
N ALA A 549 -21.85 24.70 38.63
CA ALA A 549 -23.22 24.24 38.70
C ALA A 549 -23.30 22.78 38.18
N PRO A 550 -24.05 21.89 38.84
CA PRO A 550 -24.22 20.52 38.36
C PRO A 550 -25.11 20.55 37.12
N GLY A 551 -24.50 20.63 35.94
CA GLY A 551 -25.23 20.68 34.66
C GLY A 551 -24.60 21.51 33.54
N GLY A 552 -23.34 21.92 33.63
CA GLY A 552 -22.65 22.65 32.55
C GLY A 552 -22.47 21.79 31.29
N LEU A 553 -22.98 22.28 30.16
CA LEU A 553 -22.75 21.73 28.82
C LEU A 553 -21.23 21.71 28.55
N VAL A 554 -20.59 20.55 28.55
CA VAL A 554 -19.19 20.44 28.13
C VAL A 554 -19.14 20.69 26.62
N ASP A 555 -18.52 21.79 26.20
CA ASP A 555 -18.29 22.06 24.77
C ASP A 555 -17.42 20.93 24.20
N VAL A 556 -17.81 20.42 23.03
CA VAL A 556 -17.08 19.37 22.32
C VAL A 556 -15.64 19.82 22.04
N ARG A 557 -15.39 21.12 21.84
CA ARG A 557 -14.05 21.69 21.62
C ARG A 557 -13.10 21.44 22.79
N GLU A 558 -13.60 21.40 24.02
CA GLU A 558 -12.77 21.22 25.22
C GLU A 558 -12.31 19.77 25.41
N ILE A 559 -13.05 18.79 24.86
CA ILE A 559 -12.71 17.38 24.99
C ILE A 559 -11.84 16.87 23.84
N ILE A 560 -11.84 17.54 22.69
CA ILE A 560 -11.08 17.14 21.50
C ILE A 560 -9.57 17.20 21.77
N ASP A 561 -8.82 16.19 21.30
CA ASP A 561 -7.37 16.24 21.24
C ASP A 561 -6.89 17.00 19.99
N TRP A 562 -6.89 18.32 20.05
CA TRP A 562 -6.43 19.16 18.94
C TRP A 562 -4.98 18.88 18.52
N ILE A 563 -4.12 18.51 19.48
CA ILE A 563 -2.72 18.16 19.20
C ILE A 563 -2.66 16.93 18.30
N TYR A 564 -3.46 15.89 18.57
CA TYR A 564 -3.55 14.72 17.70
C TYR A 564 -3.92 15.10 16.26
N TYR A 565 -4.92 15.96 16.06
CA TYR A 565 -5.35 16.37 14.72
C TYR A 565 -4.34 17.27 14.01
N ILE A 566 -3.66 18.17 14.74
CA ILE A 566 -2.55 18.98 14.21
C ILE A 566 -1.39 18.09 13.76
N GLU A 567 -0.98 17.11 14.57
CA GLU A 567 0.08 16.16 14.20
C GLU A 567 -0.28 15.36 12.95
N ARG A 568 -1.55 14.94 12.81
CA ARG A 568 -2.05 14.25 11.62
C ARG A 568 -1.99 15.14 10.38
N LEU A 569 -2.30 16.43 10.51
CA LEU A 569 -2.15 17.40 9.43
C LEU A 569 -0.67 17.62 9.09
N ASP A 570 0.18 17.88 10.08
CA ASP A 570 1.60 18.17 9.89
C ASP A 570 2.32 17.05 9.14
N VAL A 571 1.99 15.77 9.43
CA VAL A 571 2.42 14.60 8.66
C VAL A 571 2.06 14.71 7.18
N GLN A 572 0.83 15.13 6.85
CA GLN A 572 0.40 15.32 5.47
C GLN A 572 1.13 16.50 4.81
N LEU A 573 1.33 17.59 5.54
CA LEU A 573 2.06 18.77 5.06
C LEU A 573 3.54 18.46 4.78
N GLN A 574 4.17 17.61 5.59
CA GLN A 574 5.52 17.11 5.32
C GLN A 574 5.57 16.31 4.02
N LYS A 575 4.66 15.34 3.86
CA LYS A 575 4.63 14.43 2.70
C LYS A 575 4.26 15.11 1.39
N ILE A 576 3.36 16.10 1.44
CA ILE A 576 2.80 16.74 0.24
C ILE A 576 3.57 18.02 -0.14
N ILE A 577 4.07 18.79 0.83
CA ILE A 577 4.65 20.11 0.56
C ILE A 577 6.13 20.16 0.95
N CYS A 578 6.45 19.95 2.23
CA CYS A 578 7.76 20.32 2.77
C CYS A 578 8.90 19.43 2.22
N ILE A 579 8.74 18.11 2.29
CA ILE A 579 9.76 17.16 1.85
C ILE A 579 9.93 17.21 0.32
N PRO A 580 8.87 17.17 -0.52
CA PRO A 580 9.00 17.30 -1.96
C PRO A 580 9.69 18.60 -2.39
N ALA A 581 9.32 19.75 -1.80
CA ALA A 581 9.94 21.04 -2.09
C ALA A 581 11.45 21.03 -1.81
N MET A 582 11.83 20.52 -0.63
CA MET A 582 13.24 20.46 -0.23
C MET A 582 14.05 19.47 -1.06
N LYS A 583 13.50 18.31 -1.45
CA LYS A 583 14.16 17.36 -2.37
C LYS A 583 14.38 17.96 -3.75
N GLN A 584 13.55 18.91 -4.16
CA GLN A 584 13.70 19.68 -5.40
C GLN A 584 14.62 20.91 -5.26
N GLY A 585 15.30 21.07 -4.13
CA GLY A 585 16.26 22.15 -3.89
C GLY A 585 15.68 23.45 -3.34
N LEU A 586 14.38 23.49 -3.01
CA LEU A 586 13.71 24.68 -2.49
C LEU A 586 13.91 24.81 -0.97
N ALA A 587 13.79 26.04 -0.43
CA ALA A 587 13.65 26.25 1.01
C ALA A 587 12.35 25.58 1.52
N ASN A 588 12.28 25.27 2.82
CA ASN A 588 11.05 24.77 3.41
C ASN A 588 9.94 25.83 3.26
N PRO A 589 8.86 25.57 2.49
CA PRO A 589 7.79 26.54 2.29
C PRO A 589 6.99 26.83 3.57
N ILE A 590 7.03 25.92 4.55
CA ILE A 590 6.34 26.05 5.84
C ILE A 590 7.37 25.85 6.96
N PRO A 591 8.13 26.90 7.34
CA PRO A 591 9.21 26.79 8.33
C PRO A 591 8.77 26.30 9.70
N GLU A 592 7.49 26.51 10.06
CA GLU A 592 6.90 26.09 11.33
C GLU A 592 6.75 24.57 11.47
N ILE A 593 6.88 23.82 10.37
CA ILE A 593 6.80 22.37 10.37
C ILE A 593 8.22 21.83 10.32
N ALA A 594 8.62 21.18 11.41
CA ALA A 594 9.91 20.51 11.50
C ALA A 594 9.96 19.38 10.46
N VAL A 595 11.00 19.40 9.64
CA VAL A 595 11.28 18.31 8.69
C VAL A 595 12.26 17.30 9.30
N PRO A 596 12.23 16.03 8.85
CA PRO A 596 13.15 15.01 9.35
C PRO A 596 14.63 15.40 9.24
N GLU A 597 15.42 15.02 10.25
CA GLU A 597 16.85 15.35 10.33
C GLU A 597 17.68 14.83 9.14
N TRP A 598 17.33 13.66 8.59
CA TRP A 598 18.02 13.09 7.44
C TRP A 598 17.97 14.02 6.22
N LEU A 599 16.87 14.74 6.02
CA LEU A 599 16.68 15.64 4.89
C LEU A 599 17.54 16.91 5.04
N LYS A 600 17.67 17.41 6.28
CA LYS A 600 18.59 18.52 6.60
C LYS A 600 20.04 18.13 6.33
N LYS A 601 20.45 16.93 6.77
CA LYS A 601 21.80 16.38 6.52
C LYS A 601 22.09 16.21 5.04
N GLN A 602 21.14 15.68 4.27
CA GLN A 602 21.29 15.52 2.82
C GLN A 602 21.50 16.87 2.12
N ARG A 603 20.75 17.90 2.52
CA ARG A 603 20.91 19.24 1.95
C ARG A 603 22.24 19.90 2.33
N ALA A 604 22.69 19.70 3.57
CA ALA A 604 24.01 20.17 4.00
C ALA A 604 25.15 19.51 3.20
N ALA A 605 25.05 18.21 2.94
CA ALA A 605 26.02 17.46 2.15
C ALA A 605 26.06 17.87 0.67
N HIS A 606 24.92 18.29 0.10
CA HIS A 606 24.83 18.81 -1.28
C HIS A 606 25.08 20.32 -1.38
N SER A 607 25.42 21.00 -0.28
CA SER A 607 25.76 22.42 -0.32
C SER A 607 27.09 22.62 -1.06
N PRO A 608 27.15 23.46 -2.11
CA PRO A 608 28.39 23.71 -2.86
C PRO A 608 29.49 24.38 -2.01
N LEU A 609 29.15 24.86 -0.80
CA LEU A 609 30.08 25.45 0.16
C LEU A 609 30.98 24.42 0.87
N GLN A 610 30.71 23.12 0.72
CA GLN A 610 31.51 22.06 1.35
C GLN A 610 31.95 21.01 0.30
N SER A 611 32.68 21.45 -0.72
CA SER A 611 33.45 20.53 -1.55
C SER A 611 34.65 20.01 -0.77
N LYS A 612 34.76 18.68 -0.62
CA LYS A 612 35.95 18.05 -0.02
C LYS A 612 37.19 18.49 -0.79
N ILE A 613 38.23 18.92 -0.07
CA ILE A 613 39.52 19.37 -0.63
C ILE A 613 40.10 18.38 -1.67
N ASP A 614 39.77 17.09 -1.58
CA ASP A 614 40.21 16.04 -2.50
C ASP A 614 39.77 16.29 -3.96
N SER A 615 38.68 17.03 -4.20
CA SER A 615 38.25 17.36 -5.57
C SER A 615 39.14 18.38 -6.27
N PHE A 616 40.02 19.07 -5.53
CA PHE A 616 40.98 20.03 -6.09
C PHE A 616 42.32 19.39 -6.49
N PHE A 617 42.59 18.15 -6.08
CA PHE A 617 43.89 17.48 -6.32
C PHE A 617 43.85 16.34 -7.36
N ALA A 618 42.78 16.24 -8.16
CA ALA A 618 42.72 15.25 -9.23
C ALA A 618 43.76 15.55 -10.34
N LYS A 619 44.84 14.75 -10.36
CA LYS A 619 45.96 14.83 -11.30
C LYS A 619 45.47 14.54 -12.74
N LYS A 620 45.56 15.55 -13.61
CA LYS A 620 45.15 15.55 -15.02
C LYS A 620 45.83 14.41 -15.81
N LYS A 621 45.10 13.35 -16.19
CA LYS A 621 45.61 12.34 -17.15
C LYS A 621 45.72 12.97 -18.54
N LYS A 622 46.91 12.91 -19.15
CA LYS A 622 47.18 13.39 -20.52
C LYS A 622 46.52 12.47 -21.54
N ASN A 623 45.70 13.04 -22.44
CA ASN A 623 45.18 12.38 -23.63
C ASN A 623 46.33 11.98 -24.58
N LYS A 624 46.32 10.72 -25.06
CA LYS A 624 47.00 10.33 -26.31
C LYS A 624 45.93 10.00 -27.35
N ARG A 625 46.03 10.65 -28.51
CA ARG A 625 45.24 10.37 -29.73
C ARG A 625 45.62 8.99 -30.30
N PRO A 626 44.73 8.30 -31.03
CA PRO A 626 45.06 7.03 -31.67
C PRO A 626 45.73 7.27 -33.03
N LEU A 627 46.87 6.64 -33.26
CA LEU A 627 47.39 6.39 -34.60
C LEU A 627 47.81 4.92 -34.69
N SER A 628 47.41 4.32 -35.80
CA SER A 628 47.58 2.96 -36.28
C SER A 628 48.98 2.38 -36.11
N ASN A 629 49.08 1.09 -35.77
CA ASN A 629 50.29 0.30 -36.01
C ASN A 629 49.96 -0.99 -36.77
N SER A 630 50.75 -1.23 -37.81
CA SER A 630 50.99 -2.53 -38.42
C SER A 630 52.24 -3.16 -37.80
N SER A 631 52.17 -4.48 -37.63
CA SER A 631 53.25 -5.48 -37.65
C SER A 631 54.40 -5.45 -36.62
N SER A 632 54.33 -6.46 -35.74
CA SER A 632 55.37 -7.46 -35.41
C SER A 632 56.48 -7.19 -34.37
N SER A 633 56.47 -8.09 -33.37
CA SER A 633 57.60 -8.77 -32.70
C SER A 633 58.05 -8.31 -31.29
N GLN A 634 58.06 -9.31 -30.39
CA GLN A 634 58.89 -9.52 -29.19
C GLN A 634 58.40 -9.03 -27.79
N GLN A 635 57.91 -10.03 -27.04
CA GLN A 635 58.30 -10.49 -25.69
C GLN A 635 58.22 -9.58 -24.43
N GLN A 636 57.44 -10.09 -23.47
CA GLN A 636 57.61 -10.13 -22.00
C GLN A 636 57.60 -8.82 -21.21
N ASN A 637 56.51 -8.54 -20.48
CA ASN A 637 56.35 -8.76 -19.03
C ASN A 637 55.06 -8.07 -18.52
N GLY A 638 54.33 -8.68 -17.58
CA GLY A 638 53.25 -8.01 -16.82
C GLY A 638 51.90 -8.72 -16.81
N GLN A 639 51.84 -9.99 -16.40
CA GLN A 639 50.62 -10.64 -15.90
C GLN A 639 50.74 -10.74 -14.37
N GLU A 640 50.56 -9.63 -13.66
CA GLU A 640 50.45 -9.60 -12.21
C GLU A 640 49.51 -8.44 -11.85
N GLU A 641 48.20 -8.65 -12.01
CA GLU A 641 47.14 -7.84 -11.36
C GLU A 641 45.74 -8.47 -11.55
N GLU A 642 45.53 -9.31 -12.57
CA GLU A 642 44.24 -10.01 -12.78
C GLU A 642 44.13 -11.39 -12.09
N GLU A 643 45.22 -11.96 -11.56
CA GLU A 643 45.18 -13.24 -10.85
C GLU A 643 44.90 -13.08 -9.34
N GLU A 644 45.14 -11.90 -8.77
CA GLU A 644 44.87 -11.62 -7.35
C GLU A 644 43.38 -11.39 -7.08
N GLU A 645 42.64 -10.81 -8.02
CA GLU A 645 41.20 -10.56 -7.88
C GLU A 645 40.36 -11.84 -8.03
N ARG A 646 40.83 -12.81 -8.81
CA ARG A 646 40.20 -14.14 -8.94
C ARG A 646 40.44 -15.03 -7.72
N LYS A 647 41.61 -14.95 -7.08
CA LYS A 647 41.90 -15.67 -5.82
C LYS A 647 41.15 -15.08 -4.62
N LYS A 648 40.83 -13.78 -4.63
CA LYS A 648 40.03 -13.11 -3.58
C LYS A 648 38.54 -13.46 -3.63
N LYS A 649 38.00 -13.80 -4.81
CA LYS A 649 36.60 -14.24 -4.97
C LYS A 649 36.38 -15.73 -4.63
N MET A 650 37.38 -16.60 -4.79
CA MET A 650 37.28 -18.00 -4.33
C MET A 650 37.44 -18.15 -2.82
N ARG A 651 38.24 -17.30 -2.15
CA ARG A 651 38.44 -17.37 -0.69
C ARG A 651 37.25 -16.88 0.16
N LYS A 652 36.31 -16.12 -0.42
CA LYS A 652 35.14 -15.61 0.32
C LYS A 652 33.93 -16.56 0.35
N GLY A 653 34.00 -17.68 -0.39
CA GLY A 653 32.97 -18.71 -0.43
C GLY A 653 33.25 -19.92 0.47
N GLU A 654 34.41 -19.98 1.14
CA GLU A 654 34.84 -21.13 1.95
C GLU A 654 34.91 -20.83 3.47
N ASP A 655 34.65 -19.58 3.89
CA ASP A 655 34.70 -19.16 5.31
C ASP A 655 33.35 -19.18 6.05
N GLU A 656 32.27 -19.68 5.45
CA GLU A 656 30.97 -19.87 6.15
C GLU A 656 30.61 -21.33 6.47
N VAL A 657 31.54 -22.27 6.27
CA VAL A 657 31.30 -23.72 6.54
C VAL A 657 32.33 -24.32 7.50
N ARG A 658 33.02 -23.52 8.32
CA ARG A 658 34.02 -24.05 9.26
C ARG A 658 34.17 -23.33 10.60
N SER A 659 33.08 -23.32 11.37
CA SER A 659 33.10 -23.44 12.83
C SER A 659 31.79 -24.15 13.19
N ASP A 660 31.78 -25.46 13.39
CA ASP A 660 32.10 -26.07 14.67
C ASP A 660 32.54 -27.52 14.45
N ASN A 661 33.66 -27.92 15.08
CA ASN A 661 33.89 -29.22 15.72
C ASN A 661 35.39 -29.52 15.80
N GLU A 662 36.02 -29.05 16.88
CA GLU A 662 37.17 -29.71 17.48
C GLU A 662 36.88 -29.89 18.98
N ALA A 663 36.75 -31.15 19.41
CA ALA A 663 37.10 -31.60 20.76
C ALA A 663 37.30 -33.12 20.74
N ASP A 664 38.58 -33.51 20.90
CA ASP A 664 39.20 -34.72 21.49
C ASP A 664 38.45 -36.07 21.47
N VAL A 665 38.96 -37.09 20.75
CA VAL A 665 40.07 -38.01 21.08
C VAL A 665 39.73 -39.01 22.20
N GLN A 666 39.53 -40.29 21.82
CA GLN A 666 40.32 -41.41 22.37
C GLN A 666 40.19 -42.70 21.54
N GLU A 667 41.24 -43.51 21.65
CA GLU A 667 41.78 -44.52 20.74
C GLU A 667 41.01 -45.86 20.68
N GLY A 668 41.26 -46.62 19.61
CA GLY A 668 40.94 -48.05 19.52
C GLY A 668 41.17 -48.64 18.13
N GLU A 669 42.24 -49.42 17.98
CA GLU A 669 42.77 -50.07 16.77
C GLU A 669 41.81 -51.07 16.09
N GLY A 670 42.00 -51.29 14.77
CA GLY A 670 41.51 -52.51 14.09
C GLY A 670 41.25 -52.34 12.59
N GLY A 671 42.10 -52.97 11.75
CA GLY A 671 42.07 -52.84 10.29
C GLY A 671 41.05 -53.69 9.53
N GLY A 672 41.15 -53.64 8.19
CA GLY A 672 40.69 -54.70 7.28
C GLY A 672 39.38 -54.47 6.51
N GLU A 673 39.52 -54.10 5.24
CA GLU A 673 38.73 -54.53 4.07
C GLU A 673 37.19 -54.55 4.13
N ARG A 674 36.56 -53.61 3.39
CA ARG A 674 35.15 -53.69 2.96
C ARG A 674 35.04 -54.38 1.59
N LYS A 675 34.55 -55.63 1.60
CA LYS A 675 33.77 -56.25 0.52
C LYS A 675 32.61 -56.99 1.18
N LYS A 676 31.39 -56.46 1.03
CA LYS A 676 30.07 -57.13 1.04
C LYS A 676 29.03 -56.09 1.41
N GLU A 677 28.13 -55.81 0.46
CA GLU A 677 26.68 -55.61 0.63
C GLU A 677 26.11 -55.11 -0.70
N GLU A 678 26.17 -55.98 -1.71
CA GLU A 678 25.25 -55.99 -2.84
C GLU A 678 24.52 -57.34 -2.76
N GLU A 679 23.46 -57.41 -1.96
CA GLU A 679 22.36 -58.40 -2.04
C GLU A 679 21.40 -58.17 -0.87
N SER A 680 20.50 -57.20 -1.01
CA SER A 680 19.17 -57.21 -0.36
C SER A 680 18.39 -55.93 -0.71
N CYS A 681 18.05 -55.74 -1.99
CA CYS A 681 17.01 -54.80 -2.44
C CYS A 681 16.51 -55.25 -3.83
N ARG A 682 16.00 -56.47 -3.92
CA ARG A 682 15.19 -56.98 -5.03
C ARG A 682 14.15 -57.93 -4.48
N GLU A 683 13.09 -57.36 -3.95
CA GLU A 683 11.76 -57.94 -3.79
C GLU A 683 10.88 -56.80 -3.25
N TYR A 684 9.61 -56.73 -3.67
CA TYR A 684 8.64 -55.64 -3.50
C TYR A 684 8.56 -54.57 -4.61
N GLU A 685 8.56 -55.00 -5.88
CA GLU A 685 7.78 -54.36 -6.95
C GLU A 685 7.01 -55.46 -7.69
N GLY A 686 5.68 -55.52 -7.49
CA GLY A 686 4.84 -56.56 -8.09
C GLY A 686 3.52 -56.73 -7.36
N GLY A 687 2.68 -55.69 -7.36
CA GLY A 687 1.36 -55.72 -6.71
C GLY A 687 0.29 -54.88 -7.41
N ASP A 688 0.65 -53.69 -7.91
CA ASP A 688 -0.37 -52.67 -8.21
C ASP A 688 -0.89 -52.63 -9.66
N ASP A 689 -0.29 -53.36 -10.61
CA ASP A 689 -0.70 -53.29 -12.02
C ASP A 689 -1.94 -54.12 -12.37
N LYS A 690 -2.28 -55.14 -11.57
CA LYS A 690 -3.48 -55.99 -11.82
C LYS A 690 -4.77 -55.41 -11.26
N GLU A 691 -4.68 -54.51 -10.29
CA GLU A 691 -5.86 -53.89 -9.67
C GLU A 691 -6.30 -52.66 -10.48
N ARG A 692 -5.34 -51.94 -11.09
CA ARG A 692 -5.60 -50.82 -12.00
C ARG A 692 -6.26 -51.27 -13.31
N SER A 693 -5.89 -52.42 -13.88
CA SER A 693 -6.50 -52.90 -15.13
C SER A 693 -7.94 -53.40 -14.96
N LYS A 694 -8.31 -53.93 -13.78
CA LYS A 694 -9.69 -54.35 -13.48
C LYS A 694 -10.64 -53.17 -13.26
N LEU A 695 -10.14 -52.08 -12.69
CA LEU A 695 -10.93 -50.86 -12.47
C LEU A 695 -11.21 -50.12 -13.78
N GLU A 696 -10.30 -50.17 -14.76
CA GLU A 696 -10.50 -49.58 -16.10
C GLU A 696 -11.52 -50.38 -16.95
N GLU A 697 -11.59 -51.72 -16.83
CA GLU A 697 -12.61 -52.54 -17.50
C GLU A 697 -14.02 -52.36 -16.92
N GLU A 698 -14.17 -52.17 -15.60
CA GLU A 698 -15.47 -51.91 -14.97
C GLU A 698 -16.02 -50.50 -15.28
N GLU A 699 -15.15 -49.53 -15.58
CA GLU A 699 -15.54 -48.16 -15.92
C GLU A 699 -16.00 -48.03 -17.39
N GLU A 700 -15.43 -48.84 -18.30
CA GLU A 700 -15.88 -48.94 -19.69
C GLU A 700 -17.23 -49.67 -19.84
N GLU A 701 -17.51 -50.69 -19.00
CA GLU A 701 -18.82 -51.35 -18.98
C GLU A 701 -19.95 -50.44 -18.46
N LYS A 702 -19.65 -49.54 -17.51
CA LYS A 702 -20.60 -48.52 -17.05
C LYS A 702 -20.91 -47.46 -18.12
N LYS A 703 -19.91 -47.01 -18.88
CA LYS A 703 -20.11 -46.05 -19.98
C LYS A 703 -20.93 -46.61 -21.14
N LYS A 704 -20.86 -47.92 -21.41
CA LYS A 704 -21.70 -48.60 -22.42
C LYS A 704 -23.15 -48.81 -21.99
N LYS A 705 -23.44 -48.84 -20.68
CA LYS A 705 -24.81 -48.94 -20.14
C LYS A 705 -25.55 -47.59 -20.12
N ASP A 706 -24.84 -46.50 -19.90
CA ASP A 706 -25.46 -45.16 -19.90
C ASP A 706 -25.72 -44.60 -21.30
N SER A 707 -25.01 -45.09 -22.33
CA SER A 707 -25.26 -44.68 -23.73
C SER A 707 -26.48 -45.35 -24.38
N SER A 708 -27.16 -46.30 -23.71
CA SER A 708 -28.34 -46.99 -24.25
C SER A 708 -29.68 -46.49 -23.68
N LEU A 709 -29.68 -45.39 -22.91
CA LEU A 709 -30.85 -44.92 -22.16
C LEU A 709 -31.43 -43.57 -22.61
N PHE A 710 -30.86 -42.94 -23.66
CA PHE A 710 -31.43 -41.74 -24.26
C PHE A 710 -31.42 -41.86 -25.79
N GLY A 711 -32.48 -42.48 -26.30
CA GLY A 711 -32.87 -42.42 -27.70
C GLY A 711 -34.17 -41.60 -27.84
N ASP A 712 -34.18 -40.76 -28.87
CA ASP A 712 -35.32 -40.15 -29.57
C ASP A 712 -36.39 -39.40 -28.77
N GLU A 713 -36.40 -38.07 -28.92
CA GLU A 713 -37.63 -37.32 -29.24
C GLU A 713 -37.32 -35.91 -29.78
N ASN A 714 -38.00 -35.58 -30.87
CA ASN A 714 -38.22 -34.27 -31.51
C ASN A 714 -37.18 -33.74 -32.53
N ARG A 715 -37.52 -34.08 -33.78
CA ARG A 715 -37.31 -33.28 -34.98
C ARG A 715 -38.22 -32.05 -35.00
N ASP A 716 -37.80 -31.12 -35.85
CA ASP A 716 -38.56 -30.10 -36.58
C ASP A 716 -38.56 -28.67 -36.01
N GLU A 717 -38.34 -27.75 -36.96
CA GLU A 717 -38.56 -26.29 -36.96
C GLU A 717 -37.33 -25.36 -36.95
N GLU A 718 -37.00 -24.94 -38.19
CA GLU A 718 -36.76 -23.57 -38.65
C GLU A 718 -35.31 -23.07 -38.88
N ASP A 719 -34.96 -23.16 -40.18
CA ASP A 719 -34.13 -22.24 -40.97
C ASP A 719 -34.61 -20.77 -40.90
N GLU A 720 -33.73 -19.87 -41.34
CA GLU A 720 -33.85 -18.40 -41.52
C GLU A 720 -33.24 -17.58 -40.37
N GLY A 721 -32.28 -16.68 -40.55
CA GLY A 721 -31.62 -16.15 -41.74
C GLY A 721 -30.66 -15.03 -41.29
N ASP A 722 -29.63 -14.80 -42.10
CA ASP A 722 -28.80 -13.60 -42.05
C ASP A 722 -29.64 -12.32 -42.00
N VAL A 723 -29.17 -11.29 -41.28
CA VAL A 723 -29.02 -9.88 -41.70
C VAL A 723 -28.91 -8.93 -40.47
N ILE A 724 -27.90 -8.05 -40.56
CA ILE A 724 -27.46 -6.90 -39.72
C ILE A 724 -26.37 -7.16 -38.67
#